data_AF-A0A077ZLD8-F1
#
_entry.id   AF-A0A077ZLD8-F1
#
_cell.length_a   1.000
_cell.length_b   1.000
_cell.length_c   1.000
_cell.angle_alpha   90.00
_cell.angle_beta   90.00
_cell.angle_gamma   90.00
#
_symmetry.space_group_name_H-M   'P 1'
#
loop_
_entity.id
_entity.type
_entity.pdbx_description
1 polymer ?
#
loop_
_entity_poly.entity_id
_entity_poly.type
_entity_poly.pdbx_seq_one_letter_code
_entity_poly.pdbx_strand_id
1 'polypeptide(L)'
;MNIRLIVQLNLRNWQDKVLSCSAVKAGQNLIISLPTGGGKTLLSEILILKQIVCRGKDVLFVLPYVSIVQEKVKDLIPLGLDLDFLVEEYAASKGRIPPIKRRRKRSVYVATIERAQTLANSLYENKRIDDLGLVVIDELHLIGEGAGRGSALEQLIVKLMFCSPACQLIGMSATLSNLDHLKVFMKADLFTHQFRPVNLTEYVKVDQLVYKVDTNCQDPREMLAFYRQVERGTAIDPDNLSELVTEVVPAGSCLIFCPTRKSAENVCLLLTKVLPSDLLKHKKQEKKTFLNRLIQECDGRVCNVQRQCVPYGLAYHHSGNFDACKSSLLYDNGRGLKNLLLSTIGLKMIKCKADIIQIVKLTLLYVQCKESEENEINSIVQQALKFLLNEKLVTTKEDEIVISPLGAAVCKGGIDVDISRRVHSDLLLALQNMVLLSHFHLLYCIVPYSVQYPIFLDWNIFYDEFFTLTEVEKSLLRSLGINEQFIIMRRKGSISSSKTTDVLLVQRVFLAFILRRMWNKENVWEVAGRFRASRGAVQQLVHSALGFASSLCRFVEQMDELWALRSLLPDFIKALQFNVAAELIPLMEIHGVQRARARQLYKAGYKSIVDVANADAVSLVQALQHVRKGTAYQMIRSAKMLLHEKVEGLLESAEALLAADSATEFTLEDFSYVVHILALLSYSLCHLQLSVYVMRPLTDEEVEAVFKKLAKFIGTNIRLMVNREDETHVFRFHKDRVYYLSEKKAVAASSFGFKETVNLGSCIGKFTKTNKFFLTITALSYIAPYAKYKAWLKPKAEQSFLYGNHVLKSGLARITDDVPTNAGVILYSSNDLPLGFGIATKSTAQCRASDPTSLVILNQCDIGQYIRDEEHVC
;
A
#
# COMPACT_ATOMS: atom_id res chain seq x y z
N MET A 1 -2.49 12.70 -24.89
CA MET A 1 -3.62 13.60 -24.54
C MET A 1 -4.23 12.99 -23.28
N ASN A 2 -4.25 13.55 -22.06
CA ASN A 2 -4.36 14.94 -21.66
C ASN A 2 -4.09 15.11 -20.14
N ILE A 3 -2.98 14.58 -19.59
CA ILE A 3 -2.62 14.89 -18.18
C ILE A 3 -2.47 16.41 -17.98
N ARG A 4 -2.00 17.14 -19.01
CA ARG A 4 -1.96 18.62 -19.01
C ARG A 4 -3.34 19.28 -18.86
N LEU A 5 -4.43 18.62 -19.26
CA LEU A 5 -5.77 19.19 -19.20
C LEU A 5 -6.46 18.88 -17.85
N ILE A 6 -6.00 17.87 -17.12
CA ILE A 6 -6.57 17.51 -15.80
C ILE A 6 -5.97 18.40 -14.71
N VAL A 7 -4.71 18.84 -14.84
CA VAL A 7 -4.08 19.75 -13.88
C VAL A 7 -3.13 20.69 -14.64
N GLN A 8 -3.39 22.00 -14.60
CA GLN A 8 -2.38 23.01 -14.96
C GLN A 8 -1.22 22.91 -13.95
N LEU A 9 -0.34 21.94 -14.14
CA LEU A 9 0.90 21.82 -13.37
C LEU A 9 1.95 22.68 -14.03
N ASN A 10 2.49 23.65 -13.28
CA ASN A 10 3.73 24.34 -13.67
C ASN A 10 4.90 23.38 -13.50
N LEU A 11 5.14 22.57 -14.54
CA LEU A 11 6.29 21.68 -14.61
C LEU A 11 7.57 22.48 -14.86
N ARG A 12 8.66 22.04 -14.24
CA ARG A 12 9.99 22.56 -14.54
C ARG A 12 10.40 22.09 -15.93
N ASN A 13 11.19 22.89 -16.66
CA ASN A 13 11.65 22.55 -18.02
C ASN A 13 12.26 21.15 -18.14
N TRP A 14 13.04 20.71 -17.14
CA TRP A 14 13.63 19.37 -17.14
C TRP A 14 12.59 18.26 -16.92
N GLN A 15 11.51 18.50 -16.16
CA GLN A 15 10.41 17.54 -15.98
C GLN A 15 9.69 17.32 -17.30
N ASP A 16 9.43 18.40 -18.04
CA ASP A 16 8.88 18.32 -19.40
C ASP A 16 9.83 17.56 -20.34
N LYS A 17 11.14 17.82 -20.27
CA LYS A 17 12.14 17.06 -21.06
C LYS A 17 12.09 15.56 -20.75
N VAL A 18 12.06 15.16 -19.48
CA VAL A 18 11.96 13.74 -19.11
C VAL A 18 10.66 13.13 -19.60
N LEU A 19 9.52 13.78 -19.35
CA LEU A 19 8.20 13.27 -19.78
C LEU A 19 8.08 13.20 -21.31
N SER A 20 8.84 14.04 -22.03
CA SER A 20 8.92 14.04 -23.50
C SER A 20 9.91 13.03 -24.07
N CYS A 21 10.76 12.43 -23.24
CA CYS A 21 11.78 11.46 -23.63
C CYS A 21 11.14 10.23 -24.32
N SER A 22 11.82 9.73 -25.35
CA SER A 22 11.41 8.53 -26.10
C SER A 22 11.20 7.34 -25.17
N ALA A 23 12.11 7.10 -24.21
CA ALA A 23 11.99 5.99 -23.26
C ALA A 23 10.68 6.04 -22.46
N VAL A 24 10.31 7.22 -21.94
CA VAL A 24 9.05 7.39 -21.19
C VAL A 24 7.83 7.15 -22.09
N LYS A 25 7.87 7.60 -23.34
CA LYS A 25 6.77 7.41 -24.30
C LYS A 25 6.64 5.94 -24.72
N ALA A 26 7.75 5.30 -25.06
CA ALA A 26 7.84 3.91 -25.49
C ALA A 26 7.62 2.91 -24.33
N GLY A 27 7.78 3.34 -23.08
CA GLY A 27 7.72 2.44 -21.92
C GLY A 27 9.02 1.67 -21.68
N GLN A 28 10.16 2.20 -22.14
CA GLN A 28 11.48 1.60 -21.92
C GLN A 28 12.04 2.00 -20.55
N ASN A 29 12.96 1.18 -20.04
CA ASN A 29 13.59 1.42 -18.75
C ASN A 29 14.36 2.76 -18.76
N LEU A 30 14.35 3.46 -17.63
CA LEU A 30 14.94 4.79 -17.52
C LEU A 30 15.61 4.98 -16.17
N ILE A 31 16.85 5.49 -16.17
CA ILE A 31 17.55 5.96 -14.99
C ILE A 31 17.54 7.48 -14.98
N ILE A 32 17.13 8.06 -13.85
CA ILE A 32 17.04 9.50 -13.64
C ILE A 32 17.98 9.88 -12.50
N SER A 33 19.09 10.53 -12.85
CA SER A 33 20.06 11.04 -11.88
C SER A 33 19.96 12.55 -11.82
N LEU A 34 19.32 13.05 -10.77
CA LEU A 34 19.07 14.47 -10.55
C LEU A 34 19.34 14.85 -9.10
N PRO A 35 20.01 15.98 -8.81
CA PRO A 35 20.23 16.45 -7.45
C PRO A 35 18.97 16.44 -6.57
N THR A 36 19.15 16.30 -5.26
CA THR A 36 18.06 16.38 -4.28
C THR A 36 17.34 17.73 -4.36
N GLY A 37 16.03 17.73 -4.09
CA GLY A 37 15.18 18.92 -4.29
C GLY A 37 14.84 19.23 -5.75
N GLY A 38 15.34 18.43 -6.70
CA GLY A 38 15.09 18.59 -8.12
C GLY A 38 13.61 18.54 -8.50
N GLY A 39 12.77 17.81 -7.75
CA GLY A 39 11.35 17.58 -8.04
C GLY A 39 11.05 16.18 -8.62
N LYS A 40 11.86 15.18 -8.26
CA LYS A 40 11.75 13.78 -8.72
C LYS A 40 10.42 13.13 -8.31
N THR A 41 9.93 13.43 -7.11
CA THR A 41 8.68 12.86 -6.57
C THR A 41 7.46 13.21 -7.42
N LEU A 42 7.32 14.45 -7.87
CA LEU A 42 6.22 14.85 -8.77
C LEU A 42 6.31 14.09 -10.10
N LEU A 43 7.52 13.87 -10.61
CA LEU A 43 7.71 13.11 -11.83
C LEU A 43 7.27 11.65 -11.67
N SER A 44 7.65 10.98 -10.57
CA SER A 44 7.21 9.61 -10.31
C SER A 44 5.69 9.53 -10.16
N GLU A 45 5.06 10.48 -9.48
CA GLU A 45 3.61 10.55 -9.32
C GLU A 45 2.89 10.68 -10.69
N ILE A 46 3.40 11.52 -11.59
CA ILE A 46 2.85 11.65 -12.96
C ILE A 46 2.96 10.34 -13.74
N LEU A 47 4.09 9.62 -13.61
CA LEU A 47 4.32 8.36 -14.29
C LEU A 47 3.44 7.24 -13.76
N ILE A 48 3.25 7.18 -12.43
CA ILE A 48 2.30 6.28 -11.76
C ILE A 48 0.89 6.51 -12.30
N LEU A 49 0.44 7.77 -12.34
CA LEU A 49 -0.88 8.14 -12.86
C LEU A 49 -1.05 7.78 -14.33
N LYS A 50 -0.04 8.03 -15.17
CA LYS A 50 -0.06 7.64 -16.57
C LYS A 50 -0.27 6.13 -16.71
N GLN A 51 0.42 5.33 -15.92
CA GLN A 51 0.32 3.87 -16.02
C GLN A 51 -1.05 3.36 -15.57
N ILE A 52 -1.57 3.89 -14.46
CA ILE A 52 -2.86 3.46 -13.91
C ILE A 52 -4.02 3.94 -14.77
N VAL A 53 -4.09 5.25 -15.00
CA VAL A 53 -5.27 5.87 -15.65
C VAL A 53 -5.26 5.63 -17.15
N CYS A 54 -4.10 5.73 -17.80
CA CYS A 54 -4.05 5.64 -19.26
C CYS A 54 -3.76 4.23 -19.78
N ARG A 55 -3.04 3.38 -19.01
CA ARG A 55 -2.66 2.03 -19.45
C ARG A 55 -3.37 0.92 -18.67
N GLY A 56 -4.08 1.24 -17.58
CA GLY A 56 -4.88 0.27 -16.84
C GLY A 56 -4.07 -0.91 -16.29
N LYS A 57 -2.85 -0.65 -15.81
CA LYS A 57 -1.95 -1.64 -15.19
C LYS A 57 -1.58 -1.20 -13.77
N ASP A 58 -1.25 -2.17 -12.92
CA ASP A 58 -0.79 -1.93 -11.56
C ASP A 58 0.63 -1.31 -11.57
N VAL A 59 0.97 -0.65 -10.47
CA VAL A 59 2.27 0.02 -10.30
C VAL A 59 2.88 -0.36 -8.96
N LEU A 60 4.19 -0.62 -8.95
CA LEU A 60 4.98 -0.82 -7.75
C LEU A 60 5.90 0.38 -7.51
N PHE A 61 5.74 1.05 -6.39
CA PHE A 61 6.60 2.17 -5.97
C PHE A 61 7.47 1.75 -4.78
N VAL A 62 8.76 1.54 -5.05
CA VAL A 62 9.76 1.07 -4.08
C VAL A 62 10.47 2.25 -3.45
N LEU A 63 10.43 2.29 -2.12
CA LEU A 63 11.01 3.36 -1.31
C LEU A 63 11.91 2.77 -0.20
N PRO A 64 12.94 3.50 0.25
CA PRO A 64 13.96 2.94 1.15
C PRO A 64 13.51 2.68 2.58
N TYR A 65 12.57 3.47 3.10
CA TYR A 65 12.20 3.44 4.51
C TYR A 65 10.70 3.31 4.72
N VAL A 66 10.31 2.65 5.81
CA VAL A 66 8.90 2.50 6.22
C VAL A 66 8.22 3.86 6.39
N SER A 67 8.93 4.86 6.91
CA SER A 67 8.39 6.21 7.12
C SER A 67 8.00 6.89 5.81
N ILE A 68 8.86 6.84 4.79
CA ILE A 68 8.57 7.45 3.49
C ILE A 68 7.49 6.67 2.73
N VAL A 69 7.41 5.35 2.92
CA VAL A 69 6.28 4.55 2.41
C VAL A 69 4.96 5.05 3.02
N GLN A 70 4.91 5.20 4.35
CA GLN A 70 3.71 5.67 5.05
C GLN A 70 3.31 7.09 4.66
N GLU A 71 4.28 7.97 4.49
CA GLU A 71 4.07 9.32 3.97
C GLU A 71 3.46 9.27 2.56
N LYS A 72 4.07 8.52 1.64
CA LYS A 72 3.59 8.42 0.25
C LYS A 72 2.23 7.75 0.13
N VAL A 73 1.94 6.74 0.95
CA VAL A 73 0.60 6.15 1.04
C VAL A 73 -0.42 7.21 1.45
N LYS A 74 -0.12 8.00 2.49
CA LYS A 74 -1.00 9.07 2.97
C LYS A 74 -1.24 10.14 1.90
N ASP A 75 -0.22 10.49 1.11
CA ASP A 75 -0.32 11.48 0.03
C ASP A 75 -1.11 10.96 -1.18
N LEU A 76 -0.95 9.67 -1.52
CA LEU A 76 -1.58 9.07 -2.71
C LEU A 76 -3.03 8.64 -2.47
N ILE A 77 -3.44 8.33 -1.24
CA ILE A 77 -4.82 7.90 -0.94
C ILE A 77 -5.88 8.89 -1.46
N PRO A 78 -5.80 10.22 -1.21
CA PRO A 78 -6.73 11.18 -1.76
C PRO A 78 -6.84 11.09 -3.29
N LEU A 79 -5.70 10.99 -3.97
CA LEU A 79 -5.62 10.89 -5.43
C LEU A 79 -6.22 9.58 -5.96
N GLY A 80 -5.97 8.46 -5.27
CA GLY A 80 -6.58 7.17 -5.59
C GLY A 80 -8.10 7.18 -5.46
N LEU A 81 -8.64 7.91 -4.49
CA LEU A 81 -10.08 8.07 -4.33
C LEU A 81 -10.68 8.93 -5.44
N ASP A 82 -10.01 10.01 -5.83
CA ASP A 82 -10.50 10.93 -6.86
C ASP A 82 -10.39 10.33 -8.28
N LEU A 83 -9.40 9.44 -8.51
CA LEU A 83 -9.12 8.82 -9.82
C LEU A 83 -9.43 7.31 -9.88
N ASP A 84 -10.16 6.80 -8.89
CA ASP A 84 -10.66 5.42 -8.79
C ASP A 84 -9.60 4.29 -8.87
N PHE A 85 -8.47 4.47 -8.19
CA PHE A 85 -7.45 3.43 -7.99
C PHE A 85 -7.14 3.21 -6.50
N LEU A 86 -6.55 2.06 -6.18
CA LEU A 86 -6.22 1.68 -4.81
C LEU A 86 -4.76 2.00 -4.49
N VAL A 87 -4.49 2.32 -3.22
CA VAL A 87 -3.14 2.52 -2.70
C VAL A 87 -2.93 1.55 -1.56
N GLU A 88 -1.94 0.68 -1.67
CA GLU A 88 -1.68 -0.38 -0.70
C GLU A 88 -0.29 -0.25 -0.07
N GLU A 89 -0.21 -0.34 1.26
CA GLU A 89 1.03 -0.22 2.03
C GLU A 89 1.69 -1.59 2.25
N TYR A 90 2.91 -1.76 1.72
CA TYR A 90 3.74 -2.95 1.91
C TYR A 90 5.02 -2.57 2.65
N ALA A 91 4.90 -2.29 3.95
CA ALA A 91 6.02 -1.91 4.80
C ALA A 91 5.91 -2.58 6.17
N ALA A 92 7.06 -2.94 6.76
CA ALA A 92 7.10 -3.70 8.02
C ALA A 92 6.19 -4.95 7.98
N SER A 93 5.27 -5.11 8.94
CA SER A 93 4.30 -6.20 9.01
C SER A 93 3.03 -5.97 8.19
N LYS A 94 2.92 -4.86 7.45
CA LYS A 94 1.75 -4.54 6.61
C LYS A 94 1.91 -5.06 5.18
N GLY A 95 0.78 -5.14 4.49
CA GLY A 95 0.66 -5.62 3.11
C GLY A 95 0.36 -7.13 3.08
N ARG A 96 -0.80 -7.48 2.52
CA ARG A 96 -1.28 -8.87 2.42
C ARG A 96 -0.58 -9.58 1.25
N ILE A 97 -0.08 -10.80 1.48
CA ILE A 97 0.59 -11.60 0.45
C ILE A 97 -0.03 -13.00 0.39
N PRO A 98 -0.62 -13.43 -0.74
CA PRO A 98 -0.74 -12.69 -1.99
C PRO A 98 -1.66 -11.46 -1.89
N PRO A 99 -1.40 -10.39 -2.67
CA PRO A 99 -2.32 -9.27 -2.79
C PRO A 99 -3.66 -9.79 -3.33
N ILE A 100 -4.78 -9.28 -2.84
CA ILE A 100 -6.11 -9.73 -3.28
C ILE A 100 -6.32 -9.28 -4.74
N LYS A 101 -6.82 -10.15 -5.61
CA LYS A 101 -7.10 -9.77 -7.00
C LYS A 101 -8.28 -8.80 -7.04
N ARG A 102 -8.15 -7.70 -7.80
CA ARG A 102 -9.18 -6.67 -7.95
C ARG A 102 -9.76 -6.73 -9.36
N ARG A 103 -11.09 -6.83 -9.48
CA ARG A 103 -11.73 -6.96 -10.80
C ARG A 103 -11.75 -5.67 -11.62
N ARG A 104 -11.99 -4.52 -10.96
CA ARG A 104 -12.25 -3.24 -11.64
C ARG A 104 -11.15 -2.19 -11.43
N LYS A 105 -10.55 -2.16 -10.24
CA LYS A 105 -9.58 -1.14 -9.86
C LYS A 105 -8.15 -1.65 -10.01
N ARG A 106 -7.24 -0.74 -10.33
CA ARG A 106 -5.79 -1.00 -10.29
C ARG A 106 -5.20 -0.54 -8.97
N SER A 107 -4.06 -1.10 -8.61
CA SER A 107 -3.37 -0.82 -7.36
C SER A 107 -2.03 -0.13 -7.59
N VAL A 108 -1.75 0.90 -6.78
CA VAL A 108 -0.40 1.36 -6.47
C VAL A 108 0.07 0.63 -5.23
N TYR A 109 1.02 -0.28 -5.38
CA TYR A 109 1.70 -0.91 -4.26
C TYR A 109 2.87 -0.02 -3.84
N VAL A 110 2.82 0.56 -2.64
CA VAL A 110 3.93 1.37 -2.09
C VAL A 110 4.68 0.52 -1.07
N ALA A 111 5.94 0.20 -1.35
CA ALA A 111 6.64 -0.87 -0.67
C ALA A 111 8.06 -0.49 -0.24
N THR A 112 8.54 -1.06 0.87
CA THR A 112 9.99 -1.11 1.12
C THR A 112 10.66 -2.13 0.20
N ILE A 113 11.98 -2.05 0.03
CA ILE A 113 12.74 -2.93 -0.86
C ILE A 113 12.44 -4.42 -0.63
N GLU A 114 12.49 -4.87 0.63
CA GLU A 114 12.30 -6.27 0.99
C GLU A 114 10.85 -6.73 0.73
N ARG A 115 9.89 -5.84 0.99
CA ARG A 115 8.46 -6.13 0.78
C ARG A 115 8.10 -6.10 -0.70
N ALA A 116 8.72 -5.22 -1.49
CA ALA A 116 8.62 -5.18 -2.95
C ALA A 116 9.08 -6.50 -3.58
N GLN A 117 10.21 -7.05 -3.12
CA GLN A 117 10.69 -8.36 -3.54
C GLN A 117 9.67 -9.47 -3.22
N THR A 118 9.14 -9.48 -2.00
CA THR A 118 8.14 -10.49 -1.58
C THR A 118 6.85 -10.38 -2.40
N LEU A 119 6.40 -9.16 -2.68
CA LEU A 119 5.22 -8.88 -3.50
C LEU A 119 5.42 -9.34 -4.94
N ALA A 120 6.54 -9.00 -5.57
CA ALA A 120 6.86 -9.42 -6.94
C ALA A 120 6.92 -10.95 -7.07
N ASN A 121 7.55 -11.63 -6.10
CA ASN A 121 7.56 -13.10 -6.04
C ASN A 121 6.15 -13.67 -5.99
N SER A 122 5.29 -13.10 -5.14
CA SER A 122 3.92 -13.55 -4.99
C SER A 122 3.09 -13.29 -6.25
N LEU A 123 3.23 -12.13 -6.88
CA LEU A 123 2.55 -11.84 -8.14
C LEU A 123 2.98 -12.82 -9.24
N TYR A 124 4.26 -13.17 -9.31
CA TYR A 124 4.76 -14.19 -10.24
C TYR A 124 4.16 -15.58 -9.97
N GLU A 125 4.23 -16.05 -8.72
CA GLU A 125 3.68 -17.36 -8.31
C GLU A 125 2.18 -17.47 -8.65
N ASN A 126 1.44 -16.37 -8.54
CA ASN A 126 0.01 -16.29 -8.83
C ASN A 126 -0.31 -15.91 -10.28
N LYS A 127 0.67 -15.96 -11.20
CA LYS A 127 0.51 -15.62 -12.64
C LYS A 127 -0.08 -14.24 -12.89
N ARG A 128 0.30 -13.27 -12.05
CA ARG A 128 -0.16 -11.87 -12.07
C ARG A 128 0.98 -10.87 -12.20
N ILE A 129 2.22 -11.32 -12.41
CA ILE A 129 3.36 -10.40 -12.55
C ILE A 129 3.15 -9.41 -13.71
N ASP A 130 2.51 -9.85 -14.78
CA ASP A 130 2.23 -9.03 -15.96
C ASP A 130 1.11 -8.00 -15.73
N ASP A 131 0.43 -8.04 -14.59
CA ASP A 131 -0.48 -6.95 -14.16
C ASP A 131 0.34 -5.70 -13.78
N LEU A 132 1.59 -5.85 -13.33
CA LEU A 132 2.51 -4.73 -13.11
C LEU A 132 2.98 -4.15 -14.44
N GLY A 133 2.67 -2.88 -14.68
CA GLY A 133 3.11 -2.18 -15.87
C GLY A 133 4.27 -1.21 -15.65
N LEU A 134 4.53 -0.83 -14.39
CA LEU A 134 5.59 0.10 -14.02
C LEU A 134 6.12 -0.25 -12.63
N VAL A 135 7.45 -0.22 -12.48
CA VAL A 135 8.13 -0.22 -11.18
C VAL A 135 8.99 1.04 -11.09
N VAL A 136 8.70 1.87 -10.09
CA VAL A 136 9.53 3.04 -9.76
C VAL A 136 10.36 2.72 -8.53
N ILE A 137 11.68 2.89 -8.62
CA ILE A 137 12.64 2.66 -7.55
C ILE A 137 13.24 4.01 -7.20
N ASP A 138 12.88 4.54 -6.02
CA ASP A 138 13.55 5.72 -5.49
C ASP A 138 14.85 5.34 -4.79
N GLU A 139 15.83 6.24 -4.83
CA GLU A 139 17.18 6.02 -4.32
C GLU A 139 17.86 4.75 -4.86
N LEU A 140 17.90 4.59 -6.18
CA LEU A 140 18.53 3.47 -6.90
C LEU A 140 19.97 3.18 -6.46
N HIS A 141 20.69 4.18 -5.94
CA HIS A 141 22.05 4.01 -5.42
C HIS A 141 22.15 3.01 -4.25
N LEU A 142 21.04 2.69 -3.60
CA LEU A 142 20.99 1.71 -2.51
C LEU A 142 21.26 0.28 -2.95
N ILE A 143 21.32 0.00 -4.26
CA ILE A 143 21.87 -1.27 -4.78
C ILE A 143 23.28 -1.52 -4.20
N GLY A 144 24.06 -0.47 -3.94
CA GLY A 144 25.41 -0.55 -3.36
C GLY A 144 25.49 -0.56 -1.83
N GLU A 145 24.36 -0.59 -1.10
CA GLU A 145 24.32 -0.45 0.37
C GLU A 145 24.75 -1.74 1.13
N GLY A 146 24.95 -2.87 0.44
CA GLY A 146 25.44 -4.14 1.02
C GLY A 146 24.39 -5.26 1.13
N ALA A 147 24.72 -6.29 1.93
CA ALA A 147 24.09 -7.63 1.88
C ALA A 147 22.57 -7.67 2.06
N GLY A 148 21.97 -6.74 2.81
CA GLY A 148 20.53 -6.74 3.08
C GLY A 148 19.73 -6.09 1.95
N ARG A 149 19.61 -4.75 2.03
CA ARG A 149 18.78 -3.95 1.13
C ARG A 149 19.30 -3.92 -0.30
N GLY A 150 20.61 -3.70 -0.47
CA GLY A 150 21.22 -3.65 -1.80
C GLY A 150 21.03 -4.94 -2.57
N SER A 151 21.26 -6.09 -1.90
CA SER A 151 21.08 -7.40 -2.54
C SER A 151 19.62 -7.69 -2.86
N ALA A 152 18.69 -7.32 -1.98
CA ALA A 152 17.25 -7.50 -2.21
C ALA A 152 16.75 -6.65 -3.39
N LEU A 153 17.25 -5.41 -3.52
CA LEU A 153 16.91 -4.52 -4.63
C LEU A 153 17.45 -5.05 -5.96
N GLU A 154 18.71 -5.50 -5.99
CA GLU A 154 19.30 -6.11 -7.19
C GLU A 154 18.51 -7.36 -7.60
N GLN A 155 18.17 -8.24 -6.64
CA GLN A 155 17.33 -9.42 -6.90
C GLN A 155 15.95 -9.07 -7.46
N LEU A 156 15.31 -8.00 -6.98
CA LEU A 156 14.02 -7.54 -7.50
C LEU A 156 14.14 -7.13 -8.97
N ILE A 157 15.12 -6.29 -9.30
CA ILE A 157 15.34 -5.80 -10.67
C ILE A 157 15.64 -6.96 -11.61
N VAL A 158 16.56 -7.86 -11.23
CA VAL A 158 16.93 -9.04 -12.03
C VAL A 158 15.72 -9.92 -12.33
N LYS A 159 14.90 -10.23 -11.32
CA LYS A 159 13.70 -11.03 -11.50
C LYS A 159 12.70 -10.36 -12.43
N LEU A 160 12.44 -9.06 -12.26
CA LEU A 160 11.51 -8.33 -13.14
C LEU A 160 12.00 -8.30 -14.59
N MET A 161 13.30 -8.06 -14.82
CA MET A 161 13.89 -8.10 -16.17
C MET A 161 13.81 -9.50 -16.81
N PHE A 162 13.83 -10.56 -15.99
CA PHE A 162 13.73 -11.94 -16.47
C PHE A 162 12.27 -12.34 -16.74
N CYS A 163 11.35 -12.10 -15.80
CA CYS A 163 9.99 -12.65 -15.85
C CYS A 163 8.90 -11.70 -16.32
N SER A 164 9.14 -10.38 -16.35
CA SER A 164 8.18 -9.41 -16.88
C SER A 164 8.92 -8.29 -17.65
N PRO A 165 9.54 -8.62 -18.80
CA PRO A 165 10.34 -7.65 -19.58
C PRO A 165 9.52 -6.50 -20.17
N ALA A 166 8.18 -6.64 -20.22
CA ALA A 166 7.27 -5.57 -20.63
C ALA A 166 6.99 -4.54 -19.51
N CYS A 167 7.32 -4.86 -18.26
CA CYS A 167 7.18 -3.96 -17.14
C CYS A 167 8.27 -2.88 -17.19
N GLN A 168 7.87 -1.61 -17.26
CA GLN A 168 8.83 -0.51 -17.31
C GLN A 168 9.52 -0.33 -15.95
N LEU A 169 10.84 -0.28 -15.92
CA LEU A 169 11.62 0.01 -14.72
C LEU A 169 12.17 1.43 -14.74
N ILE A 170 11.87 2.21 -13.71
CA ILE A 170 12.36 3.59 -13.55
C ILE A 170 13.15 3.70 -12.25
N GLY A 171 14.46 3.90 -12.36
CA GLY A 171 15.33 4.11 -11.21
C GLY A 171 15.67 5.58 -11.03
N MET A 172 15.43 6.14 -9.86
CA MET A 172 15.71 7.54 -9.53
C MET A 172 16.83 7.61 -8.49
N SER A 173 17.75 8.56 -8.62
CA SER A 173 18.78 8.80 -7.62
C SER A 173 19.23 10.27 -7.62
N ALA A 174 19.91 10.70 -6.56
CA ALA A 174 20.54 12.02 -6.49
C ALA A 174 21.72 12.14 -7.46
N THR A 175 22.82 11.49 -7.13
CA THR A 175 24.06 11.45 -7.92
C THR A 175 24.65 10.06 -7.82
N LEU A 176 24.99 9.48 -8.96
CA LEU A 176 25.58 8.14 -9.10
C LEU A 176 26.89 8.29 -9.88
N SER A 177 27.98 7.69 -9.39
CA SER A 177 29.31 7.81 -10.02
C SER A 177 29.54 6.80 -11.16
N ASN A 178 28.82 5.68 -11.18
CA ASN A 178 28.96 4.60 -12.18
C ASN A 178 27.67 4.36 -12.98
N LEU A 179 27.10 5.44 -13.52
CA LEU A 179 25.84 5.40 -14.28
C LEU A 179 25.88 4.48 -15.50
N ASP A 180 27.03 4.33 -16.17
CA ASP A 180 27.14 3.48 -17.36
C ASP A 180 26.90 2.00 -17.02
N HIS A 181 27.45 1.52 -15.90
CA HIS A 181 27.20 0.13 -15.45
C HIS A 181 25.73 -0.07 -15.11
N LEU A 182 25.08 0.90 -14.45
CA LEU A 182 23.67 0.81 -14.12
C LEU A 182 22.78 0.88 -15.37
N LYS A 183 23.17 1.68 -16.36
CA LYS A 183 22.51 1.78 -17.66
C LYS A 183 22.47 0.43 -18.37
N VAL A 184 23.62 -0.25 -18.43
CA VAL A 184 23.74 -1.59 -19.04
C VAL A 184 22.96 -2.63 -18.22
N PHE A 185 23.09 -2.61 -16.89
CA PHE A 185 22.38 -3.50 -15.98
C PHE A 185 20.87 -3.44 -16.14
N MET A 186 20.28 -2.24 -16.09
CA MET A 186 18.83 -2.06 -16.22
C MET A 186 18.35 -2.04 -17.67
N LYS A 187 19.25 -2.12 -18.67
CA LYS A 187 18.96 -1.90 -20.09
C LYS A 187 18.15 -0.61 -20.30
N ALA A 188 18.60 0.47 -19.65
CA ALA A 188 17.85 1.70 -19.51
C ALA A 188 18.44 2.84 -20.33
N ASP A 189 17.62 3.82 -20.68
CA ASP A 189 18.13 5.15 -21.05
C ASP A 189 18.57 5.91 -19.79
N LEU A 190 19.41 6.91 -19.98
CA LEU A 190 19.92 7.74 -18.89
C LEU A 190 19.49 9.19 -19.10
N PHE A 191 18.84 9.76 -18.09
CA PHE A 191 18.59 11.19 -18.00
C PHE A 191 19.35 11.78 -16.80
N THR A 192 20.28 12.69 -17.10
CA THR A 192 21.04 13.44 -16.11
C THR A 192 20.78 14.94 -16.28
N HIS A 193 20.73 15.66 -15.17
CA HIS A 193 20.68 17.13 -15.20
C HIS A 193 21.24 17.69 -13.90
N GLN A 194 22.01 18.78 -13.98
CA GLN A 194 22.68 19.40 -12.83
C GLN A 194 21.83 20.52 -12.17
N PHE A 195 20.55 20.64 -12.52
CA PHE A 195 19.68 21.69 -11.99
C PHE A 195 19.46 21.53 -10.47
N ARG A 196 19.81 22.57 -9.70
CA ARG A 196 19.43 22.74 -8.30
C ARG A 196 18.52 23.97 -8.17
N PRO A 197 17.42 23.89 -7.40
CA PRO A 197 16.54 25.04 -7.19
C PRO A 197 17.19 26.17 -6.39
N VAL A 198 18.26 25.87 -5.65
CA VAL A 198 19.05 26.84 -4.89
C VAL A 198 20.46 26.81 -5.46
N ASN A 199 20.94 27.94 -5.96
CA ASN A 199 22.32 28.07 -6.44
C ASN A 199 23.30 27.85 -5.28
N LEU A 200 24.29 27.01 -5.51
CA LEU A 200 25.41 26.85 -4.59
C LEU A 200 26.48 27.88 -4.92
N THR A 201 27.08 28.45 -3.87
CA THR A 201 28.31 29.23 -4.01
C THR A 201 29.42 28.40 -3.41
N GLU A 202 30.39 28.04 -4.25
CA GLU A 202 31.48 27.16 -3.87
C GLU A 202 32.73 27.96 -3.56
N TYR A 203 33.46 27.53 -2.54
CA TYR A 203 34.70 28.14 -2.09
C TYR A 203 35.74 27.05 -1.87
N VAL A 204 36.99 27.35 -2.20
CA VAL A 204 38.15 26.47 -1.96
C VAL A 204 39.13 27.23 -1.07
N LYS A 205 39.51 26.63 0.05
CA LYS A 205 40.50 27.16 0.97
C LYS A 205 41.83 26.44 0.73
N VAL A 206 42.86 27.19 0.39
CA VAL A 206 44.25 26.69 0.24
C VAL A 206 45.11 27.50 1.19
N ASP A 207 45.70 26.84 2.17
CA ASP A 207 46.40 27.48 3.29
C ASP A 207 45.53 28.57 3.93
N GLN A 208 45.94 29.84 3.89
CA GLN A 208 45.18 30.96 4.46
C GLN A 208 44.27 31.66 3.44
N LEU A 209 44.29 31.24 2.18
CA LEU A 209 43.61 31.91 1.09
C LEU A 209 42.31 31.18 0.77
N VAL A 210 41.21 31.91 0.78
CA VAL A 210 39.90 31.42 0.34
C VAL A 210 39.65 31.97 -1.05
N TYR A 211 39.38 31.07 -1.99
CA TYR A 211 39.02 31.36 -3.36
C TYR A 211 37.54 31.07 -3.56
N LYS A 212 36.86 31.92 -4.31
CA LYS A 212 35.51 31.64 -4.81
C LYS A 212 35.64 30.91 -6.15
N VAL A 213 34.92 29.81 -6.31
CA VAL A 213 34.87 29.07 -7.57
C VAL A 213 33.96 29.81 -8.53
N ASP A 214 34.50 30.26 -9.67
CA ASP A 214 33.70 30.77 -10.78
C ASP A 214 33.26 29.61 -11.68
N THR A 215 32.04 29.12 -11.47
CA THR A 215 31.46 28.02 -12.25
C THR A 215 31.21 28.37 -13.72
N ASN A 216 31.34 29.66 -14.12
CA ASN A 216 31.21 30.08 -15.51
C ASN A 216 32.56 30.17 -16.24
N CYS A 217 33.68 30.10 -15.51
CA CYS A 217 35.01 30.12 -16.10
C CYS A 217 35.33 28.79 -16.79
N GLN A 218 35.69 28.85 -18.08
CA GLN A 218 36.00 27.66 -18.88
C GLN A 218 37.43 27.16 -18.70
N ASP A 219 38.38 28.01 -18.31
CA ASP A 219 39.76 27.61 -18.04
C ASP A 219 39.91 27.18 -16.56
N PRO A 220 40.20 25.89 -16.28
CA PRO A 220 40.40 25.41 -14.92
C PRO A 220 41.49 26.17 -14.15
N ARG A 221 42.46 26.76 -14.84
CA ARG A 221 43.58 27.51 -14.24
C ARG A 221 43.15 28.87 -13.71
N GLU A 222 42.05 29.41 -14.20
CA GLU A 222 41.50 30.73 -13.81
C GLU A 222 40.21 30.62 -12.98
N MET A 223 39.73 29.40 -12.73
CA MET A 223 38.47 29.15 -12.04
C MET A 223 38.45 29.63 -10.58
N LEU A 224 39.61 29.74 -9.93
CA LEU A 224 39.74 30.15 -8.54
C LEU A 224 40.02 31.65 -8.44
N ALA A 225 38.97 32.45 -8.23
CA ALA A 225 39.10 33.87 -7.97
C ALA A 225 39.40 34.10 -6.49
N PHE A 226 40.50 34.81 -6.18
CA PHE A 226 40.81 35.17 -4.80
C PHE A 226 39.62 35.92 -4.18
N TYR A 227 39.14 35.44 -3.03
CA TYR A 227 37.99 36.02 -2.34
C TYR A 227 38.41 36.75 -1.07
N ARG A 228 39.16 36.07 -0.18
CA ARG A 228 39.68 36.66 1.05
C ARG A 228 40.82 35.83 1.63
N GLN A 229 41.48 36.38 2.64
CA GLN A 229 42.44 35.66 3.48
C GLN A 229 41.84 35.47 4.88
N VAL A 230 41.99 34.27 5.44
CA VAL A 230 41.65 33.94 6.84
C VAL A 230 42.89 34.04 7.73
N GLU A 231 42.70 34.44 8.99
CA GLU A 231 43.82 34.60 9.92
C GLU A 231 44.54 33.27 10.18
N ARG A 232 45.82 33.31 10.54
CA ARG A 232 46.60 32.07 10.72
C ARG A 232 45.99 31.21 11.82
N GLY A 233 45.60 29.99 11.48
CA GLY A 233 45.00 29.05 12.42
C GLY A 233 45.87 28.80 13.65
N THR A 234 45.22 28.46 14.77
CA THR A 234 45.94 28.05 15.98
C THR A 234 46.65 26.72 15.75
N ALA A 235 47.67 26.40 16.55
CA ALA A 235 48.36 25.09 16.47
C ALA A 235 47.43 23.88 16.60
N ILE A 236 46.25 24.06 17.19
CA ILE A 236 45.24 23.02 17.40
C ILE A 236 44.27 22.92 16.19
N ASP A 237 44.03 24.03 15.47
CA ASP A 237 43.15 24.11 14.29
C ASP A 237 43.93 24.59 13.05
N PRO A 238 44.80 23.73 12.47
CA PRO A 238 45.64 24.10 11.34
C PRO A 238 44.84 24.43 10.07
N ASP A 239 43.61 23.90 9.96
CA ASP A 239 42.75 24.08 8.80
C ASP A 239 41.77 25.27 8.92
N ASN A 240 41.82 26.04 10.02
CA ASN A 240 40.90 27.15 10.30
C ASN A 240 39.40 26.74 10.28
N LEU A 241 39.07 25.52 10.71
CA LEU A 241 37.69 25.06 10.72
C LEU A 241 36.81 25.90 11.65
N SER A 242 37.35 26.37 12.78
CA SER A 242 36.62 27.22 13.72
C SER A 242 36.11 28.49 13.06
N GLU A 243 36.99 29.20 12.35
CA GLU A 243 36.72 30.46 11.66
C GLU A 243 35.63 30.27 10.59
N LEU A 244 35.78 29.25 9.73
CA LEU A 244 34.79 28.91 8.71
C LEU A 244 33.42 28.55 9.29
N VAL A 245 33.40 27.83 10.43
CA VAL A 245 32.14 27.45 11.11
C VAL A 245 31.48 28.67 11.77
N THR A 246 32.25 29.56 12.38
CA THR A 246 31.73 30.77 13.05
C THR A 246 31.12 31.79 12.10
N GLU A 247 31.42 31.73 10.80
CA GLU A 247 30.73 32.55 9.79
C GLU A 247 29.26 32.17 9.61
N VAL A 248 28.92 30.92 9.89
CA VAL A 248 27.56 30.38 9.71
C VAL A 248 26.83 30.30 11.06
N VAL A 249 27.52 29.84 12.10
CA VAL A 249 26.94 29.58 13.43
C VAL A 249 27.11 30.82 14.32
N PRO A 250 26.07 31.29 15.03
CA PRO A 250 24.80 30.61 15.31
C PRO A 250 23.63 30.96 14.38
N ALA A 251 23.82 31.81 13.36
CA ALA A 251 22.74 32.27 12.49
C ALA A 251 22.11 31.13 11.65
N GLY A 252 22.89 30.12 11.29
CA GLY A 252 22.48 28.94 10.54
C GLY A 252 23.16 27.65 11.01
N SER A 253 22.94 26.57 10.28
CA SER A 253 23.53 25.25 10.52
C SER A 253 24.58 24.92 9.47
N CYS A 254 25.69 24.32 9.89
CA CYS A 254 26.75 23.83 9.01
C CYS A 254 26.80 22.29 9.05
N LEU A 255 27.05 21.66 7.90
CA LEU A 255 27.39 20.24 7.80
C LEU A 255 28.83 20.12 7.34
N ILE A 256 29.64 19.39 8.11
CA ILE A 256 31.05 19.14 7.80
C ILE A 256 31.19 17.69 7.35
N PHE A 257 31.57 17.50 6.10
CA PHE A 257 31.84 16.17 5.56
C PHE A 257 33.30 15.81 5.83
N CYS A 258 33.51 14.70 6.54
CA CYS A 258 34.84 14.18 6.82
C CYS A 258 35.05 12.86 6.06
N PRO A 259 36.28 12.59 5.56
CA PRO A 259 36.54 11.44 4.70
C PRO A 259 36.48 10.10 5.44
N THR A 260 36.67 10.09 6.75
CA THR A 260 36.64 8.87 7.56
C THR A 260 35.82 9.07 8.83
N ARG A 261 35.30 7.96 9.38
CA ARG A 261 34.55 7.96 10.65
C ARG A 261 35.36 8.59 11.80
N LYS A 262 36.64 8.23 11.88
CA LYS A 262 37.57 8.74 12.89
C LYS A 262 37.85 10.24 12.71
N SER A 263 37.94 10.71 11.46
CA SER A 263 38.07 12.14 11.15
C SER A 263 36.83 12.92 11.58
N ALA A 264 35.62 12.42 11.32
CA ALA A 264 34.38 13.07 11.77
C ALA A 264 34.32 13.25 13.29
N GLU A 265 34.70 12.20 14.04
CA GLU A 265 34.76 12.25 15.50
C GLU A 265 35.83 13.23 16.00
N ASN A 266 37.03 13.18 15.42
CA ASN A 266 38.14 14.06 15.78
C ASN A 266 37.84 15.53 15.48
N VAL A 267 37.25 15.85 14.32
CA VAL A 267 36.85 17.21 13.93
C VAL A 267 35.78 17.74 14.88
N CYS A 268 34.82 16.90 15.27
CA CYS A 268 33.79 17.27 16.23
C CYS A 268 34.41 17.63 17.60
N LEU A 269 35.33 16.81 18.11
CA LEU A 269 36.08 17.09 19.34
C LEU A 269 36.97 18.33 19.22
N LEU A 270 37.66 18.49 18.10
CA LEU A 270 38.50 19.65 17.81
C LEU A 270 37.68 20.94 17.99
N LEU A 271 36.52 21.01 17.33
CA LEU A 271 35.65 22.20 17.36
C LEU A 271 35.17 22.56 18.77
N THR A 272 35.01 21.59 19.68
CA THR A 272 34.68 21.92 21.09
C THR A 272 35.77 22.72 21.81
N LYS A 273 37.03 22.61 21.36
CA LYS A 273 38.19 23.27 21.97
C LYS A 273 38.47 24.64 21.37
N VAL A 274 38.12 24.85 20.10
CA VAL A 274 38.50 26.04 19.33
C VAL A 274 37.36 27.00 19.06
N LEU A 275 36.10 26.54 19.10
CA LEU A 275 34.96 27.43 18.92
C LEU A 275 34.73 28.35 20.12
N PRO A 276 34.16 29.56 19.92
CA PRO A 276 33.87 30.50 20.99
C PRO A 276 32.97 29.92 22.08
N SER A 277 33.35 30.15 23.35
CA SER A 277 32.61 29.65 24.52
C SER A 277 31.20 30.24 24.65
N ASP A 278 30.93 31.39 24.03
CA ASP A 278 29.59 31.99 24.00
C ASP A 278 28.54 31.11 23.29
N LEU A 279 28.96 30.19 22.41
CA LEU A 279 28.07 29.20 21.79
C LEU A 279 27.44 28.25 22.82
N LEU A 280 28.06 28.06 24.00
CA LEU A 280 27.48 27.30 25.11
C LEU A 280 26.23 27.99 25.71
N LYS A 281 26.16 29.32 25.61
CA LYS A 281 25.02 30.11 26.09
C LYS A 281 23.87 30.07 25.07
N HIS A 282 24.19 30.03 23.77
CA HIS A 282 23.20 29.98 22.70
C HIS A 282 22.33 28.71 22.77
N LYS A 283 21.01 28.88 22.87
CA LYS A 283 20.02 27.78 22.96
C LYS A 283 20.34 26.73 24.04
N LYS A 284 20.98 27.15 25.14
CA LYS A 284 21.47 26.26 26.21
C LYS A 284 20.41 25.29 26.72
N GLN A 285 19.19 25.78 26.95
CA GLN A 285 18.09 24.95 27.47
C GLN A 285 17.62 23.90 26.47
N GLU A 286 17.52 24.26 25.18
CA GLU A 286 17.15 23.35 24.10
C GLU A 286 18.22 22.28 23.90
N LYS A 287 19.50 22.67 23.88
CA LYS A 287 20.64 21.74 23.80
C LYS A 287 20.68 20.78 24.99
N LYS A 288 20.45 21.26 26.21
CA LYS A 288 20.36 20.42 27.42
C LYS A 288 19.18 19.44 27.34
N THR A 289 18.03 19.91 26.86
CA THR A 289 16.84 19.07 26.67
C THR A 289 17.10 17.98 25.61
N PHE A 290 17.73 18.35 24.49
CA PHE A 290 18.13 17.42 23.45
C PHE A 290 19.16 16.40 23.96
N LEU A 291 20.21 16.84 24.67
CA LEU A 291 21.21 15.92 25.24
C LEU A 291 20.57 14.96 26.24
N ASN A 292 19.70 15.43 27.13
CA ASN A 292 18.99 14.58 28.08
C ASN A 292 18.09 13.57 27.35
N ARG A 293 17.41 14.01 26.29
CA ARG A 293 16.59 13.12 25.45
C ARG A 293 17.45 12.11 24.71
N LEU A 294 18.61 12.51 24.18
CA LEU A 294 19.56 11.63 23.51
C LEU A 294 20.12 10.57 24.49
N ILE A 295 20.51 11.00 25.70
CA ILE A 295 20.91 10.14 26.81
C ILE A 295 19.76 9.18 27.14
N GLN A 296 18.52 9.65 27.22
CA GLN A 296 17.37 8.80 27.52
C GLN A 296 17.06 7.81 26.38
N GLU A 297 17.15 8.22 25.12
CA GLU A 297 16.91 7.38 23.94
C GLU A 297 18.04 6.36 23.72
N CYS A 298 19.25 6.65 24.23
CA CYS A 298 20.43 5.79 24.16
C CYS A 298 20.82 5.13 25.51
N ASP A 299 19.96 5.08 26.53
CA ASP A 299 20.25 4.50 27.88
C ASP A 299 21.50 5.02 28.59
N GLY A 300 21.79 6.30 28.44
CA GLY A 300 23.01 6.88 28.94
C GLY A 300 24.26 6.43 28.20
N ARG A 301 24.19 5.60 27.15
CA ARG A 301 25.35 5.16 26.36
C ARG A 301 25.75 6.12 25.25
N VAL A 302 25.37 7.39 25.37
CA VAL A 302 25.90 8.46 24.52
C VAL A 302 27.41 8.52 24.73
N CYS A 303 28.18 8.35 23.66
CA CYS A 303 29.64 8.36 23.74
C CYS A 303 30.14 9.67 24.36
N ASN A 304 31.29 9.60 25.03
CA ASN A 304 31.85 10.77 25.71
C ASN A 304 32.06 11.96 24.76
N VAL A 305 32.39 11.68 23.49
CA VAL A 305 32.51 12.70 22.45
C VAL A 305 31.19 13.45 22.27
N GLN A 306 30.10 12.75 22.00
CA GLN A 306 28.80 13.38 21.76
C GLN A 306 28.30 14.15 23.01
N ARG A 307 28.60 13.67 24.22
CA ARG A 307 28.30 14.40 25.47
C ARG A 307 29.05 15.73 25.58
N GLN A 308 30.29 15.79 25.10
CA GLN A 308 31.10 17.01 25.08
C GLN A 308 30.70 17.97 23.95
N CYS A 309 30.30 17.41 22.80
CA CYS A 309 30.00 18.19 21.59
C CYS A 309 28.61 18.84 21.59
N VAL A 310 27.58 18.15 22.06
CA VAL A 310 26.18 18.66 22.04
C VAL A 310 25.99 19.99 22.79
N PRO A 311 26.63 20.24 23.95
CA PRO A 311 26.58 21.55 24.60
C PRO A 311 27.04 22.72 23.71
N TYR A 312 28.01 22.49 22.82
CA TYR A 312 28.44 23.48 21.82
C TYR A 312 27.45 23.59 20.64
N GLY A 313 26.51 22.66 20.50
CA GLY A 313 25.61 22.53 19.35
C GLY A 313 26.21 21.67 18.23
N LEU A 314 27.19 20.83 18.55
CA LEU A 314 27.88 19.96 17.61
C LEU A 314 27.42 18.50 17.74
N ALA A 315 27.37 17.80 16.61
CA ALA A 315 27.06 16.38 16.52
C ALA A 315 27.80 15.78 15.31
N TYR A 316 28.16 14.50 15.38
CA TYR A 316 28.73 13.78 14.24
C TYR A 316 27.88 12.54 13.89
N HIS A 317 27.94 12.13 12.62
CA HIS A 317 27.33 10.91 12.11
C HIS A 317 28.25 10.29 11.06
N HIS A 318 28.19 8.97 10.88
CA HIS A 318 28.90 8.28 9.82
C HIS A 318 27.97 7.31 9.06
N SER A 319 27.80 7.53 7.76
CA SER A 319 27.30 6.52 6.81
C SER A 319 28.51 5.81 6.16
N GLY A 320 28.35 4.58 5.66
CA GLY A 320 29.43 3.82 5.01
C GLY A 320 29.97 4.51 3.74
N ASN A 321 31.16 4.10 3.29
CA ASN A 321 31.87 4.68 2.13
C ASN A 321 30.99 4.73 0.87
N PHE A 322 30.89 5.91 0.25
CA PHE A 322 30.22 6.16 -1.03
C PHE A 322 31.14 5.83 -2.23
N ASP A 323 31.67 4.62 -2.30
CA ASP A 323 32.31 4.17 -3.54
C ASP A 323 31.26 3.96 -4.64
N ALA A 324 31.72 3.76 -5.88
CA ALA A 324 30.88 3.36 -7.01
C ALA A 324 29.84 2.30 -6.60
N CYS A 325 28.61 2.43 -7.10
CA CYS A 325 27.49 1.53 -6.75
C CYS A 325 27.79 0.11 -7.24
N LYS A 326 28.46 -0.70 -6.41
CA LYS A 326 28.84 -2.08 -6.71
C LYS A 326 27.68 -3.03 -6.44
N SER A 327 27.66 -4.17 -7.11
CA SER A 327 26.70 -5.24 -6.81
C SER A 327 26.79 -5.64 -5.34
N SER A 328 25.62 -5.83 -4.73
CA SER A 328 25.51 -6.29 -3.34
C SER A 328 25.40 -7.80 -3.20
N LEU A 329 25.43 -8.56 -4.30
CA LEU A 329 25.22 -10.01 -4.28
C LEU A 329 26.34 -10.80 -3.58
N LEU A 330 27.57 -10.28 -3.58
CA LEU A 330 28.75 -10.95 -3.01
C LEU A 330 29.02 -10.61 -1.53
N TYR A 331 28.32 -9.63 -0.96
CA TYR A 331 28.46 -9.32 0.47
C TYR A 331 28.06 -10.52 1.34
N ASP A 332 28.61 -10.56 2.56
CA ASP A 332 28.38 -11.62 3.54
C ASP A 332 28.55 -13.03 2.95
N ASN A 333 29.69 -13.28 2.29
CA ASN A 333 30.01 -14.56 1.64
C ASN A 333 28.97 -15.00 0.59
N GLY A 334 28.58 -14.08 -0.30
CA GLY A 334 27.68 -14.40 -1.41
C GLY A 334 26.22 -14.61 -1.00
N ARG A 335 25.81 -14.10 0.16
CA ARG A 335 24.44 -14.25 0.69
C ARG A 335 23.37 -13.80 -0.31
N GLY A 336 23.57 -12.66 -0.95
CA GLY A 336 22.65 -12.13 -1.95
C GLY A 336 22.52 -13.04 -3.18
N LEU A 337 23.64 -13.58 -3.66
CA LEU A 337 23.65 -14.52 -4.78
C LEU A 337 22.95 -15.85 -4.44
N LYS A 338 23.22 -16.42 -3.26
CA LYS A 338 22.54 -17.63 -2.79
C LYS A 338 21.01 -17.43 -2.73
N ASN A 339 20.57 -16.28 -2.20
CA ASN A 339 19.16 -15.91 -2.14
C ASN A 339 18.53 -15.72 -3.54
N LEU A 340 19.25 -15.11 -4.48
CA LEU A 340 18.81 -14.97 -5.86
C LEU A 340 18.53 -16.35 -6.48
N LEU A 341 19.53 -17.25 -6.42
CA LEU A 341 19.42 -18.59 -6.99
C LEU A 341 18.30 -19.40 -6.33
N LEU A 342 18.22 -19.40 -5.00
CA LEU A 342 17.16 -20.11 -4.30
C LEU A 342 15.77 -19.57 -4.67
N SER A 343 15.62 -18.24 -4.74
CA SER A 343 14.34 -17.61 -5.09
C SER A 343 13.91 -17.92 -6.51
N THR A 344 14.82 -17.95 -7.48
CA THR A 344 14.48 -18.20 -8.89
C THR A 344 14.22 -19.68 -9.16
N ILE A 345 14.95 -20.59 -8.50
CA ILE A 345 14.66 -22.03 -8.50
C ILE A 345 13.30 -22.29 -7.84
N GLY A 346 13.02 -21.64 -6.70
CA GLY A 346 11.78 -21.81 -5.95
C GLY A 346 10.53 -21.35 -6.69
N LEU A 347 10.67 -20.26 -7.45
CA LEU A 347 9.62 -19.79 -8.36
C LEU A 347 9.57 -20.58 -9.66
N LYS A 348 10.45 -21.58 -9.87
CA LYS A 348 10.57 -22.36 -11.11
C LYS A 348 10.84 -21.49 -12.35
N MET A 349 11.52 -20.35 -12.14
CA MET A 349 12.01 -19.48 -13.23
C MET A 349 13.21 -20.12 -13.95
N ILE A 350 14.01 -20.88 -13.20
CA ILE A 350 15.19 -21.58 -13.70
C ILE A 350 15.13 -23.05 -13.28
N LYS A 351 15.59 -23.93 -14.18
CA LYS A 351 15.56 -25.39 -13.97
C LYS A 351 16.90 -26.05 -14.24
N CYS A 352 17.71 -25.48 -15.13
CA CYS A 352 18.98 -26.06 -15.54
C CYS A 352 20.14 -25.07 -15.40
N LYS A 353 21.36 -25.56 -15.61
CA LYS A 353 22.59 -24.76 -15.55
C LYS A 353 22.61 -23.61 -16.59
N ALA A 354 22.00 -23.80 -17.76
CA ALA A 354 21.93 -22.75 -18.78
C ALA A 354 21.09 -21.55 -18.29
N ASP A 355 19.96 -21.83 -17.63
CA ASP A 355 19.10 -20.79 -17.07
C ASP A 355 19.80 -19.99 -15.95
N ILE A 356 20.60 -20.68 -15.11
CA ILE A 356 21.43 -20.04 -14.08
C ILE A 356 22.36 -19.00 -14.72
N ILE A 357 23.04 -19.37 -15.80
CA ILE A 357 23.94 -18.46 -16.52
C ILE A 357 23.15 -17.25 -17.06
N GLN A 358 21.96 -17.49 -17.63
CA GLN A 358 21.12 -16.42 -18.17
C GLN A 358 20.70 -15.41 -17.08
N ILE A 359 20.27 -15.89 -15.91
CA ILE A 359 19.92 -14.99 -14.79
C ILE A 359 21.14 -14.25 -14.25
N VAL A 360 22.28 -14.93 -14.12
CA VAL A 360 23.52 -14.29 -13.65
C VAL A 360 23.95 -13.18 -14.61
N LYS A 361 23.82 -13.37 -15.93
CA LYS A 361 24.11 -12.34 -16.94
C LYS A 361 23.24 -11.08 -16.84
N LEU A 362 22.08 -11.16 -16.17
CA LEU A 362 21.23 -10.00 -15.90
C LEU A 362 21.62 -9.24 -14.63
N THR A 363 22.53 -9.77 -13.80
CA THR A 363 22.92 -9.13 -12.53
C THR A 363 23.88 -7.96 -12.74
N LEU A 364 23.89 -7.00 -11.80
CA LEU A 364 24.89 -5.94 -11.80
C LEU A 364 26.28 -6.53 -11.55
N LEU A 365 26.35 -7.62 -10.79
CA LEU A 365 27.58 -8.39 -10.58
C LEU A 365 28.25 -8.77 -11.91
N TYR A 366 27.49 -9.33 -12.85
CA TYR A 366 28.01 -9.72 -14.15
C TYR A 366 28.40 -8.52 -15.01
N VAL A 367 27.59 -7.44 -14.99
CA VAL A 367 27.90 -6.21 -15.76
C VAL A 367 29.20 -5.54 -15.28
N GLN A 368 29.52 -5.66 -14.00
CA GLN A 368 30.72 -5.07 -13.41
C GLN A 368 31.96 -5.97 -13.54
N CYS A 369 31.78 -7.21 -13.98
CA CYS A 369 32.82 -8.18 -14.23
C CYS A 369 33.51 -7.88 -15.56
N LYS A 370 34.84 -7.99 -15.59
CA LYS A 370 35.58 -7.95 -16.86
C LYS A 370 35.41 -9.28 -17.60
N GLU A 371 35.58 -9.29 -18.93
CA GLU A 371 35.54 -10.55 -19.72
C GLU A 371 36.56 -11.59 -19.21
N SER A 372 37.74 -11.13 -18.74
CA SER A 372 38.77 -12.00 -18.14
C SER A 372 38.34 -12.70 -16.84
N GLU A 373 37.28 -12.23 -16.19
CA GLU A 373 36.80 -12.66 -14.88
C GLU A 373 35.55 -13.58 -15.00
N GLU A 374 35.08 -13.91 -16.22
CA GLU A 374 33.88 -14.77 -16.40
C GLU A 374 34.02 -16.16 -15.74
N ASN A 375 35.23 -16.73 -15.76
CA ASN A 375 35.54 -17.99 -15.08
C ASN A 375 35.42 -17.87 -13.55
N GLU A 376 35.75 -16.71 -13.00
CA GLU A 376 35.64 -16.43 -11.56
C GLU A 376 34.17 -16.34 -11.13
N ILE A 377 33.33 -15.63 -11.89
CA ILE A 377 31.88 -15.62 -11.66
C ILE A 377 31.29 -17.02 -11.73
N ASN A 378 31.65 -17.80 -12.75
CA ASN A 378 31.18 -19.17 -12.87
C ASN A 378 31.57 -20.01 -11.65
N SER A 379 32.80 -19.86 -11.14
CA SER A 379 33.25 -20.51 -9.91
C SER A 379 32.42 -20.10 -8.69
N ILE A 380 32.17 -18.80 -8.51
CA ILE A 380 31.37 -18.26 -7.40
C ILE A 380 29.92 -18.78 -7.45
N VAL A 381 29.31 -18.80 -8.64
CA VAL A 381 27.96 -19.33 -8.85
C VAL A 381 27.90 -20.83 -8.53
N GLN A 382 28.90 -21.61 -8.94
CA GLN A 382 29.00 -23.03 -8.60
C GLN A 382 29.16 -23.25 -7.08
N GLN A 383 29.94 -22.41 -6.40
CA GLN A 383 30.06 -22.47 -4.94
C GLN A 383 28.74 -22.15 -4.23
N ALA A 384 28.02 -21.13 -4.70
CA ALA A 384 26.70 -20.78 -4.18
C ALA A 384 25.69 -21.93 -4.38
N LEU A 385 25.67 -22.55 -5.56
CA LEU A 385 24.81 -23.72 -5.83
C LEU A 385 25.18 -24.92 -4.97
N LYS A 386 26.48 -25.22 -4.83
CA LYS A 386 26.99 -26.28 -3.96
C LYS A 386 26.59 -26.06 -2.50
N PHE A 387 26.61 -24.81 -2.04
CA PHE A 387 26.10 -24.46 -0.71
C PHE A 387 24.61 -24.79 -0.57
N LEU A 388 23.76 -24.38 -1.52
CA LEU A 388 22.32 -24.68 -1.47
C LEU A 388 22.02 -26.18 -1.47
N LEU A 389 22.79 -26.98 -2.23
CA LEU A 389 22.70 -28.45 -2.25
C LEU A 389 23.13 -29.05 -0.91
N ASN A 390 24.29 -28.62 -0.36
CA ASN A 390 24.79 -29.08 0.94
C ASN A 390 23.82 -28.71 2.08
N GLU A 391 23.19 -27.54 1.98
CA GLU A 391 22.16 -27.09 2.92
C GLU A 391 20.82 -27.81 2.75
N LYS A 392 20.67 -28.65 1.71
CA LYS A 392 19.45 -29.36 1.32
C LYS A 392 18.28 -28.41 1.03
N LEU A 393 18.57 -27.20 0.56
CA LEU A 393 17.57 -26.23 0.13
C LEU A 393 17.12 -26.48 -1.32
N VAL A 394 17.98 -27.13 -2.11
CA VAL A 394 17.68 -27.62 -3.46
C VAL A 394 18.19 -29.05 -3.61
N THR A 395 17.65 -29.76 -4.60
CA THR A 395 18.02 -31.14 -4.95
C THR A 395 18.05 -31.29 -6.47
N THR A 396 18.83 -32.23 -6.98
CA THR A 396 18.85 -32.54 -8.42
C THR A 396 17.90 -33.71 -8.71
N LYS A 397 17.03 -33.56 -9.71
CA LYS A 397 16.15 -34.62 -10.24
C LYS A 397 16.26 -34.61 -11.76
N GLU A 398 16.63 -35.72 -12.38
CA GLU A 398 16.67 -35.84 -13.86
C GLU A 398 17.46 -34.68 -14.52
N ASP A 399 18.63 -34.35 -13.96
CA ASP A 399 19.48 -33.20 -14.36
C ASP A 399 18.88 -31.79 -14.16
N GLU A 400 17.62 -31.67 -13.72
CA GLU A 400 17.03 -30.41 -13.29
C GLU A 400 17.30 -30.13 -11.80
N ILE A 401 17.50 -28.85 -11.47
CA ILE A 401 17.65 -28.37 -10.10
C ILE A 401 16.27 -27.97 -9.60
N VAL A 402 15.79 -28.67 -8.58
CA VAL A 402 14.45 -28.51 -8.01
C VAL A 402 14.54 -28.05 -6.55
N ILE A 403 13.64 -27.17 -6.14
CA ILE A 403 13.58 -26.72 -4.75
C ILE A 403 13.11 -27.83 -3.80
N SER A 404 13.73 -27.93 -2.63
CA SER A 404 13.27 -28.83 -1.57
C SER A 404 12.11 -28.21 -0.77
N PRO A 405 11.36 -28.97 0.04
CA PRO A 405 10.34 -28.41 0.93
C PRO A 405 10.91 -27.32 1.86
N LEU A 406 12.08 -27.56 2.44
CA LEU A 406 12.79 -26.57 3.26
C LEU A 406 13.18 -25.34 2.43
N GLY A 407 13.72 -25.53 1.23
CA GLY A 407 14.03 -24.41 0.33
C GLY A 407 12.81 -23.57 0.01
N ALA A 408 11.66 -24.21 -0.26
CA ALA A 408 10.40 -23.53 -0.56
C ALA A 408 9.91 -22.73 0.65
N ALA A 409 10.03 -23.30 1.86
CA ALA A 409 9.74 -22.62 3.12
C ALA A 409 10.64 -21.37 3.31
N VAL A 410 11.94 -21.51 3.08
CA VAL A 410 12.92 -20.40 3.16
C VAL A 410 12.57 -19.29 2.17
N CYS A 411 12.31 -19.65 0.91
CA CYS A 411 11.94 -18.72 -0.15
C CYS A 411 10.62 -17.98 0.17
N LYS A 412 9.59 -18.68 0.65
CA LYS A 412 8.29 -18.06 0.97
C LYS A 412 8.33 -17.23 2.25
N GLY A 413 9.11 -17.64 3.24
CA GLY A 413 9.33 -16.91 4.48
C GLY A 413 10.25 -15.69 4.34
N GLY A 414 11.07 -15.64 3.28
CA GLY A 414 12.15 -14.66 3.19
C GLY A 414 13.16 -14.85 4.33
N ILE A 415 13.34 -16.08 4.79
CA ILE A 415 14.33 -16.42 5.81
C ILE A 415 15.69 -16.48 5.15
N ASP A 416 16.70 -16.04 5.86
CA ASP A 416 18.08 -16.07 5.38
C ASP A 416 18.59 -17.51 5.26
N VAL A 417 19.13 -17.83 4.08
CA VAL A 417 19.68 -19.14 3.73
C VAL A 417 20.73 -19.62 4.74
N ASP A 418 21.57 -18.72 5.27
CA ASP A 418 22.67 -19.10 6.14
C ASP A 418 22.20 -19.56 7.54
N ILE A 419 21.03 -19.10 8.02
CA ILE A 419 20.44 -19.52 9.31
C ILE A 419 19.27 -20.49 9.17
N SER A 420 18.78 -20.71 7.94
CA SER A 420 17.54 -21.42 7.65
C SER A 420 17.43 -22.80 8.30
N ARG A 421 18.48 -23.62 8.20
CA ARG A 421 18.56 -24.96 8.81
C ARG A 421 18.44 -24.88 10.33
N ARG A 422 19.07 -23.89 10.95
CA ARG A 422 19.01 -23.68 12.39
C ARG A 422 17.61 -23.26 12.84
N VAL A 423 16.96 -22.37 12.09
CA VAL A 423 15.56 -21.99 12.35
C VAL A 423 14.67 -23.24 12.31
N HIS A 424 14.79 -24.04 11.25
CA HIS A 424 14.02 -25.27 11.09
C HIS A 424 14.23 -26.26 12.25
N SER A 425 15.49 -26.54 12.59
CA SER A 425 15.85 -27.42 13.71
C SER A 425 15.32 -26.91 15.06
N ASP A 426 15.46 -25.61 15.34
CA ASP A 426 15.00 -25.03 16.59
C ASP A 426 13.47 -25.09 16.74
N LEU A 427 12.72 -24.93 15.63
CA LEU A 427 11.26 -25.04 15.65
C LEU A 427 10.80 -26.48 15.87
N LEU A 428 11.48 -27.47 15.28
CA LEU A 428 11.19 -28.89 15.54
C LEU A 428 11.47 -29.26 17.01
N LEU A 429 12.60 -28.82 17.55
CA LEU A 429 12.94 -29.01 18.97
C LEU A 429 11.94 -28.31 19.90
N ALA A 430 11.48 -27.13 19.52
CA ALA A 430 10.45 -26.39 20.24
C ALA A 430 9.12 -27.17 20.26
N LEU A 431 8.71 -27.77 19.14
CA LEU A 431 7.50 -28.59 19.07
C LEU A 431 7.57 -29.86 19.92
N GLN A 432 8.72 -30.52 19.97
CA GLN A 432 8.92 -31.70 20.83
C GLN A 432 8.74 -31.40 22.32
N ASN A 433 9.03 -30.17 22.75
CA ASN A 433 8.94 -29.72 24.13
C ASN A 433 7.93 -28.57 24.29
N MET A 434 6.89 -28.54 23.46
CA MET A 434 5.97 -27.41 23.38
C MET A 434 5.11 -27.31 24.64
N VAL A 435 5.24 -26.20 25.37
CA VAL A 435 4.38 -25.86 26.50
C VAL A 435 3.32 -24.89 26.00
N LEU A 436 2.07 -25.35 25.85
CA LEU A 436 0.94 -24.48 25.46
C LEU A 436 0.23 -23.83 26.66
N LEU A 437 0.58 -24.22 27.89
CA LEU A 437 0.09 -23.57 29.12
C LEU A 437 0.65 -22.15 29.32
N SER A 438 1.71 -21.78 28.59
CA SER A 438 2.27 -20.44 28.57
C SER A 438 2.60 -19.99 27.14
N HIS A 439 2.47 -18.69 26.88
CA HIS A 439 2.88 -18.07 25.62
C HIS A 439 4.39 -17.88 25.50
N PHE A 440 5.15 -18.11 26.57
CA PHE A 440 6.59 -17.84 26.61
C PHE A 440 7.39 -18.61 25.55
N HIS A 441 7.00 -19.85 25.25
CA HIS A 441 7.68 -20.63 24.22
C HIS A 441 7.48 -20.01 22.82
N LEU A 442 6.26 -19.59 22.49
CA LEU A 442 5.97 -18.89 21.24
C LEU A 442 6.74 -17.57 21.15
N LEU A 443 6.83 -16.82 22.26
CA LEU A 443 7.63 -15.59 22.33
C LEU A 443 9.11 -15.87 22.04
N TYR A 444 9.68 -16.97 22.55
CA TYR A 444 11.04 -17.40 22.25
C TYR A 444 11.24 -17.77 20.77
N CYS A 445 10.30 -18.53 20.19
CA CYS A 445 10.37 -18.93 18.78
C CYS A 445 10.43 -17.74 17.82
N ILE A 446 9.74 -16.63 18.13
CA ILE A 446 9.71 -15.43 17.28
C ILE A 446 10.86 -14.45 17.52
N VAL A 447 11.80 -14.74 18.44
CA VAL A 447 13.00 -13.89 18.60
C VAL A 447 13.95 -14.13 17.40
N PRO A 448 14.31 -13.08 16.63
CA PRO A 448 15.20 -13.21 15.48
C PRO A 448 16.63 -13.65 15.85
N TYR A 449 17.35 -14.21 14.87
CA TYR A 449 18.68 -14.82 15.06
C TYR A 449 19.86 -13.87 14.85
N SER A 450 19.69 -12.77 14.11
CA SER A 450 20.81 -11.98 13.59
C SER A 450 20.74 -10.49 13.93
N VAL A 451 19.68 -10.04 14.60
CA VAL A 451 19.52 -8.62 14.91
C VAL A 451 20.25 -8.29 16.20
N GLN A 452 21.32 -7.50 16.07
CA GLN A 452 22.02 -6.94 17.23
C GLN A 452 21.22 -5.76 17.76
N TYR A 453 20.55 -5.97 18.87
CA TYR A 453 19.93 -4.90 19.64
C TYR A 453 20.98 -4.28 20.56
N PRO A 454 20.92 -2.98 20.85
CA PRO A 454 21.73 -2.38 21.91
C PRO A 454 21.21 -2.80 23.31
N ILE A 455 20.97 -4.10 23.50
CA ILE A 455 20.46 -4.74 24.71
C ILE A 455 21.53 -5.75 25.14
N PHE A 456 22.23 -5.43 26.21
CA PHE A 456 23.29 -6.29 26.73
C PHE A 456 22.72 -7.31 27.70
N LEU A 457 23.21 -8.55 27.60
CA LEU A 457 22.89 -9.61 28.54
C LEU A 457 23.46 -9.26 29.92
N ASP A 458 22.59 -9.06 30.90
CA ASP A 458 22.96 -8.88 32.31
C ASP A 458 22.51 -10.12 33.10
N TRP A 459 23.47 -10.87 33.63
CA TRP A 459 23.20 -12.11 34.35
C TRP A 459 22.48 -11.90 35.68
N ASN A 460 22.52 -10.70 36.28
CA ASN A 460 21.69 -10.41 37.45
C ASN A 460 20.23 -10.31 37.04
N ILE A 461 19.95 -9.56 35.97
CA ILE A 461 18.60 -9.43 35.43
C ILE A 461 18.09 -10.79 34.92
N PHE A 462 18.94 -11.57 34.24
CA PHE A 462 18.58 -12.92 33.79
C PHE A 462 18.20 -13.81 34.98
N TYR A 463 19.00 -13.78 36.05
CA TYR A 463 18.69 -14.50 37.28
C TYR A 463 17.36 -14.06 37.87
N ASP A 464 17.13 -12.76 38.01
CA ASP A 464 15.89 -12.24 38.57
C ASP A 464 14.67 -12.63 37.71
N GLU A 465 14.76 -12.51 36.38
CA GLU A 465 13.68 -12.92 35.47
C GLU A 465 13.39 -14.42 35.54
N PHE A 466 14.42 -15.26 35.66
CA PHE A 466 14.25 -16.71 35.79
C PHE A 466 13.34 -17.09 36.96
N PHE A 467 13.47 -16.40 38.10
CA PHE A 467 12.63 -16.68 39.28
C PHE A 467 11.20 -16.16 39.16
N THR A 468 10.91 -15.29 38.18
CA THR A 468 9.54 -14.82 37.88
C THR A 468 8.78 -15.74 36.92
N LEU A 469 9.42 -16.79 36.43
CA LEU A 469 8.81 -17.79 35.57
C LEU A 469 8.01 -18.80 36.38
N THR A 470 6.90 -19.25 35.80
CA THR A 470 6.17 -20.41 36.30
C THR A 470 7.01 -21.69 36.16
N GLU A 471 6.71 -22.74 36.92
CA GLU A 471 7.45 -24.01 36.80
C GLU A 471 7.38 -24.60 35.39
N VAL A 472 6.27 -24.39 34.67
CA VAL A 472 6.11 -24.84 33.28
C VAL A 472 7.05 -24.08 32.34
N GLU A 473 7.20 -22.76 32.53
CA GLU A 473 8.16 -21.93 31.78
C GLU A 473 9.63 -22.26 32.14
N LYS A 474 9.91 -22.59 33.40
CA LYS A 474 11.25 -23.06 33.81
C LYS A 474 11.59 -24.42 33.19
N SER A 475 10.61 -25.32 33.05
CA SER A 475 10.80 -26.61 32.39
C SER A 475 11.28 -26.45 30.95
N LEU A 476 10.76 -25.46 30.21
CA LEU A 476 11.24 -25.12 28.88
C LEU A 476 12.72 -24.69 28.88
N LEU A 477 13.13 -23.86 29.83
CA LEU A 477 14.53 -23.44 29.93
C LEU A 477 15.45 -24.62 30.24
N ARG A 478 15.00 -25.53 31.13
CA ARG A 478 15.72 -26.76 31.44
C ARG A 478 15.89 -27.63 30.19
N SER A 479 14.87 -27.77 29.33
CA SER A 479 14.99 -28.52 28.07
C SER A 479 15.93 -27.85 27.05
N LEU A 480 16.09 -26.52 27.12
CA LEU A 480 17.10 -25.78 26.35
C LEU A 480 18.51 -25.82 26.99
N GLY A 481 18.70 -26.54 28.10
CA GLY A 481 19.98 -26.64 28.82
C GLY A 481 20.29 -25.46 29.75
N ILE A 482 19.31 -24.59 30.01
CA ILE A 482 19.43 -23.45 30.93
C ILE A 482 18.70 -23.81 32.23
N ASN A 483 19.46 -24.31 33.21
CA ASN A 483 18.96 -24.59 34.55
C ASN A 483 19.46 -23.56 35.58
N GLU A 484 18.94 -23.64 36.80
CA GLU A 484 19.28 -22.73 37.91
C GLU A 484 20.79 -22.71 38.19
N GLN A 485 21.43 -23.89 38.20
CA GLN A 485 22.86 -24.03 38.42
C GLN A 485 23.68 -23.31 37.34
N PHE A 486 23.31 -23.46 36.07
CA PHE A 486 23.93 -22.79 34.95
C PHE A 486 23.87 -21.27 35.10
N ILE A 487 22.69 -20.73 35.45
CA ILE A 487 22.49 -19.29 35.62
C ILE A 487 23.32 -18.76 36.81
N ILE A 488 23.32 -19.47 37.95
CA ILE A 488 24.11 -19.09 39.14
C ILE A 488 25.61 -19.08 38.82
N MET A 489 26.11 -20.10 38.11
CA MET A 489 27.52 -20.16 37.72
C MET A 489 27.91 -18.98 36.82
N ARG A 490 27.07 -18.67 35.82
CA ARG A 490 27.30 -17.54 34.90
C ARG A 490 27.22 -16.19 35.61
N ARG A 491 26.31 -16.02 36.56
CA ARG A 491 26.20 -14.82 37.41
C ARG A 491 27.44 -14.61 38.28
N LYS A 492 28.04 -15.68 38.80
CA LYS A 492 29.31 -15.63 39.55
C LYS A 492 30.55 -15.40 38.65
N GLY A 493 30.38 -15.29 37.33
CA GLY A 493 31.47 -15.15 36.37
C GLY A 493 32.26 -16.43 36.09
N SER A 494 31.75 -17.59 36.54
CA SER A 494 32.42 -18.88 36.31
C SER A 494 32.08 -19.42 34.91
N ILE A 495 33.07 -19.45 34.03
CA ILE A 495 32.95 -20.02 32.68
C ILE A 495 33.34 -21.50 32.80
N SER A 496 32.36 -22.40 32.91
CA SER A 496 32.66 -23.83 32.83
C SER A 496 33.18 -24.17 31.42
N SER A 497 34.34 -24.81 31.37
CA SER A 497 35.02 -25.25 30.14
C SER A 497 34.33 -26.44 29.44
N SER A 498 33.37 -27.11 30.09
CA SER A 498 32.88 -28.43 29.67
C SER A 498 31.65 -28.41 28.74
N LYS A 499 30.85 -27.34 28.72
CA LYS A 499 29.73 -27.18 27.78
C LYS A 499 29.66 -25.72 27.33
N THR A 500 30.15 -25.44 26.13
CA THR A 500 29.92 -24.18 25.42
C THR A 500 28.45 -24.08 25.05
N THR A 501 27.60 -23.72 26.01
CA THR A 501 26.20 -23.35 25.72
C THR A 501 26.21 -22.25 24.67
N ASP A 502 25.37 -22.43 23.65
CA ASP A 502 25.29 -21.52 22.52
C ASP A 502 24.92 -20.11 22.99
N VAL A 503 25.84 -19.16 22.81
CA VAL A 503 25.68 -17.76 23.23
C VAL A 503 24.44 -17.14 22.58
N LEU A 504 24.15 -17.52 21.33
CA LEU A 504 22.98 -17.02 20.62
C LEU A 504 21.68 -17.52 21.25
N LEU A 505 21.64 -18.79 21.70
CA LEU A 505 20.49 -19.35 22.39
C LEU A 505 20.20 -18.57 23.68
N VAL A 506 21.22 -18.34 24.51
CA VAL A 506 21.09 -17.59 25.76
C VAL A 506 20.61 -16.16 25.50
N GLN A 507 21.20 -15.50 24.49
CA GLN A 507 20.78 -14.15 24.11
C GLN A 507 19.31 -14.11 23.68
N ARG A 508 18.86 -15.08 22.87
CA ARG A 508 17.46 -15.17 22.43
C ARG A 508 16.50 -15.38 23.59
N VAL A 509 16.86 -16.22 24.57
CA VAL A 509 16.07 -16.39 25.79
C VAL A 509 15.97 -15.07 26.58
N PHE A 510 17.08 -14.34 26.72
CA PHE A 510 17.06 -13.06 27.42
C PHE A 510 16.13 -12.04 26.73
N LEU A 511 16.17 -11.97 25.40
CA LEU A 511 15.25 -11.14 24.61
C LEU A 511 13.80 -11.62 24.71
N ALA A 512 13.57 -12.93 24.83
CA ALA A 512 12.23 -13.48 25.07
C ALA A 512 11.64 -13.03 26.41
N PHE A 513 12.46 -12.82 27.47
CA PHE A 513 11.98 -12.22 28.72
C PHE A 513 11.43 -10.80 28.50
N ILE A 514 12.10 -10.01 27.66
CA ILE A 514 11.63 -8.66 27.31
C ILE A 514 10.27 -8.76 26.60
N LEU A 515 10.15 -9.66 25.62
CA LEU A 515 8.88 -9.89 24.91
C LEU A 515 7.78 -10.39 25.84
N ARG A 516 8.08 -11.23 26.84
CA ARG A 516 7.13 -11.69 27.86
C ARG A 516 6.56 -10.54 28.69
N ARG A 517 7.40 -9.60 29.09
CA ARG A 517 6.98 -8.41 29.84
C ARG A 517 6.09 -7.52 28.98
N MET A 518 6.48 -7.33 27.72
CA MET A 518 5.66 -6.64 26.73
C MET A 518 4.31 -7.34 26.51
N TRP A 519 4.29 -8.67 26.42
CA TRP A 519 3.07 -9.48 26.30
C TRP A 519 2.16 -9.36 27.53
N ASN A 520 2.73 -9.28 28.73
CA ASN A 520 2.02 -9.05 29.98
C ASN A 520 1.51 -7.61 30.15
N LYS A 521 1.52 -6.81 29.07
CA LYS A 521 0.99 -5.43 29.00
C LYS A 521 1.70 -4.44 29.94
N GLU A 522 2.94 -4.74 30.33
CA GLU A 522 3.78 -3.78 31.06
C GLU A 522 4.16 -2.58 30.17
N ASN A 523 4.42 -1.43 30.79
CA ASN A 523 4.77 -0.22 30.06
C ASN A 523 6.18 -0.35 29.47
N VAL A 524 6.37 0.02 28.20
CA VAL A 524 7.69 0.01 27.53
C VAL A 524 8.75 0.74 28.37
N TRP A 525 8.38 1.82 29.08
CA TRP A 525 9.30 2.55 29.96
C TRP A 525 9.79 1.72 31.16
N GLU A 526 8.89 0.96 31.77
CA GLU A 526 9.20 0.09 32.92
C GLU A 526 10.05 -1.09 32.45
N VAL A 527 9.69 -1.70 31.32
CA VAL A 527 10.47 -2.79 30.70
C VAL A 527 11.87 -2.30 30.32
N ALA A 528 11.97 -1.15 29.65
CA ALA A 528 13.24 -0.51 29.31
C ALA A 528 14.14 -0.33 30.55
N GLY A 529 13.60 0.29 31.60
CA GLY A 529 14.33 0.48 32.86
C GLY A 529 14.77 -0.85 33.50
N ARG A 530 13.88 -1.84 33.53
CA ARG A 530 14.12 -3.16 34.12
C ARG A 530 15.27 -3.91 33.44
N PHE A 531 15.33 -3.88 32.11
CA PHE A 531 16.38 -4.56 31.33
C PHE A 531 17.59 -3.69 31.00
N ARG A 532 17.68 -2.47 31.57
CA ARG A 532 18.75 -1.49 31.27
C ARG A 532 18.90 -1.26 29.75
N ALA A 533 17.77 -1.22 29.07
CA ALA A 533 17.64 -1.15 27.63
C ALA A 533 16.76 0.04 27.23
N SER A 534 16.97 0.57 26.03
CA SER A 534 16.31 1.81 25.66
C SER A 534 14.92 1.54 25.19
N ARG A 535 14.05 2.53 25.40
CA ARG A 535 12.71 2.46 24.85
C ARG A 535 12.75 2.16 23.34
N GLY A 536 13.69 2.79 22.63
CA GLY A 536 13.93 2.54 21.21
C GLY A 536 14.39 1.11 20.94
N ALA A 537 15.31 0.57 21.76
CA ALA A 537 15.82 -0.79 21.64
C ALA A 537 14.72 -1.84 21.87
N VAL A 538 13.90 -1.68 22.91
CA VAL A 538 12.76 -2.56 23.20
C VAL A 538 11.71 -2.49 22.08
N GLN A 539 11.42 -1.28 21.58
CA GLN A 539 10.50 -1.11 20.44
C GLN A 539 11.04 -1.76 19.17
N GLN A 540 12.33 -1.63 18.90
CA GLN A 540 13.00 -2.28 17.78
C GLN A 540 12.94 -3.80 17.92
N LEU A 541 13.17 -4.36 19.12
CA LEU A 541 13.02 -5.78 19.39
C LEU A 541 11.61 -6.28 19.08
N VAL A 542 10.58 -5.62 19.60
CA VAL A 542 9.17 -5.99 19.34
C VAL A 542 8.88 -5.93 17.84
N HIS A 543 9.32 -4.88 17.15
CA HIS A 543 9.10 -4.72 15.71
C HIS A 543 9.80 -5.80 14.89
N SER A 544 11.07 -6.10 15.20
CA SER A 544 11.83 -7.14 14.53
C SER A 544 11.27 -8.54 14.81
N ALA A 545 10.79 -8.80 16.03
CA ALA A 545 10.16 -10.06 16.38
C ALA A 545 8.85 -10.26 15.60
N LEU A 546 8.03 -9.23 15.45
CA LEU A 546 6.81 -9.28 14.62
C LEU A 546 7.12 -9.46 13.12
N GLY A 547 8.17 -8.80 12.62
CA GLY A 547 8.66 -8.99 11.26
C GLY A 547 9.10 -10.43 11.01
N PHE A 548 9.93 -10.98 11.90
CA PHE A 548 10.38 -12.37 11.82
C PHE A 548 9.24 -13.37 12.02
N ALA A 549 8.28 -13.10 12.91
CA ALA A 549 7.10 -13.93 13.09
C ALA A 549 6.24 -13.99 11.82
N SER A 550 6.12 -12.87 11.11
CA SER A 550 5.42 -12.83 9.81
C SER A 550 6.13 -13.68 8.76
N SER A 551 7.47 -13.66 8.74
CA SER A 551 8.29 -14.57 7.93
C SER A 551 8.10 -16.04 8.34
N LEU A 552 8.05 -16.33 9.65
CA LEU A 552 7.84 -17.67 10.18
C LEU A 552 6.47 -18.24 9.82
N CYS A 553 5.39 -17.44 9.84
CA CYS A 553 4.07 -17.91 9.38
C CYS A 553 4.15 -18.51 7.97
N ARG A 554 4.80 -17.81 7.03
CA ARG A 554 4.95 -18.26 5.65
C ARG A 554 5.92 -19.42 5.49
N PHE A 555 6.95 -19.48 6.32
CA PHE A 555 7.88 -20.61 6.37
C PHE A 555 7.15 -21.88 6.81
N VAL A 556 6.42 -21.79 7.92
CA VAL A 556 5.68 -22.91 8.52
C VAL A 556 4.54 -23.39 7.61
N GLU A 557 3.93 -22.51 6.81
CA GLU A 557 2.93 -22.88 5.79
C GLU A 557 3.43 -23.91 4.75
N GLN A 558 4.75 -24.05 4.55
CA GLN A 558 5.33 -25.01 3.62
C GLN A 558 5.84 -26.29 4.29
N MET A 559 5.75 -26.39 5.62
CA MET A 559 6.31 -27.48 6.40
C MET A 559 5.18 -28.19 7.16
N ASP A 560 4.70 -29.32 6.62
CA ASP A 560 3.57 -30.06 7.19
C ASP A 560 3.83 -30.51 8.65
N GLU A 561 5.05 -30.90 8.97
CA GLU A 561 5.48 -31.27 10.32
C GLU A 561 5.39 -30.11 11.34
N LEU A 562 5.32 -28.86 10.88
CA LEU A 562 5.17 -27.67 11.71
C LEU A 562 3.72 -27.17 11.80
N TRP A 563 2.72 -27.99 11.40
CA TRP A 563 1.30 -27.61 11.35
C TRP A 563 0.77 -26.93 12.63
N ALA A 564 1.23 -27.34 13.81
CA ALA A 564 0.78 -26.76 15.08
C ALA A 564 1.15 -25.26 15.17
N LEU A 565 2.34 -24.87 14.72
CA LEU A 565 2.74 -23.47 14.67
C LEU A 565 1.97 -22.69 13.60
N ARG A 566 1.57 -23.35 12.49
CA ARG A 566 0.74 -22.74 11.44
C ARG A 566 -0.57 -22.22 12.01
N SER A 567 -1.17 -22.98 12.94
CA SER A 567 -2.42 -22.62 13.60
C SER A 567 -2.21 -21.61 14.74
N LEU A 568 -1.11 -21.70 15.50
CA LEU A 568 -0.90 -20.87 16.69
C LEU A 568 -0.36 -19.47 16.39
N LEU A 569 0.57 -19.33 15.43
CA LEU A 569 1.29 -18.08 15.19
C LEU A 569 0.41 -16.91 14.72
N PRO A 570 -0.54 -17.07 13.78
CA PRO A 570 -1.26 -15.91 13.22
C PRO A 570 -2.01 -15.07 14.27
N ASP A 571 -2.77 -15.71 15.15
CA ASP A 571 -3.54 -15.00 16.18
C ASP A 571 -2.65 -14.51 17.32
N PHE A 572 -1.61 -15.28 17.66
CA PHE A 572 -0.58 -14.86 18.61
C PHE A 572 0.15 -13.59 18.16
N ILE A 573 0.52 -13.50 16.88
CA ILE A 573 1.19 -12.32 16.29
C ILE A 573 0.26 -11.11 16.33
N LYS A 574 -1.01 -11.25 15.97
CA LYS A 574 -1.99 -10.15 16.05
C LYS A 574 -2.13 -9.64 17.48
N ALA A 575 -2.24 -10.56 18.46
CA ALA A 575 -2.32 -10.20 19.87
C ALA A 575 -1.07 -9.43 20.34
N LEU A 576 0.13 -9.89 19.96
CA LEU A 576 1.39 -9.23 20.31
C LEU A 576 1.56 -7.87 19.60
N GLN A 577 1.18 -7.77 18.32
CA GLN A 577 1.33 -6.57 17.50
C GLN A 577 0.56 -5.40 18.09
N PHE A 578 -0.72 -5.62 18.40
CA PHE A 578 -1.56 -4.55 18.93
C PHE A 578 -1.34 -4.35 20.42
N ASN A 579 -1.03 -5.41 21.17
CA ASN A 579 -0.87 -5.42 22.62
C ASN A 579 -2.04 -4.66 23.31
N VAL A 580 -3.24 -5.03 22.91
CA VAL A 580 -4.54 -4.51 23.39
C VAL A 580 -5.44 -5.69 23.79
N ALA A 581 -6.57 -5.40 24.43
CA ALA A 581 -7.61 -6.41 24.64
C ALA A 581 -8.11 -6.94 23.29
N ALA A 582 -8.47 -8.23 23.23
CA ALA A 582 -8.86 -8.90 21.98
C ALA A 582 -10.00 -8.19 21.24
N GLU A 583 -10.94 -7.60 21.99
CA GLU A 583 -12.07 -6.83 21.46
C GLU A 583 -11.68 -5.56 20.67
N LEU A 584 -10.48 -5.02 20.89
CA LEU A 584 -10.01 -3.83 20.19
C LEU A 584 -9.26 -4.17 18.88
N ILE A 585 -8.89 -5.43 18.66
CA ILE A 585 -8.11 -5.87 17.50
C ILE A 585 -8.77 -5.46 16.17
N PRO A 586 -10.10 -5.66 15.95
CA PRO A 586 -10.73 -5.27 14.67
C PRO A 586 -10.61 -3.77 14.38
N LEU A 587 -10.66 -2.93 15.41
CA LEU A 587 -10.57 -1.47 15.25
C LEU A 587 -9.13 -1.00 15.01
N MET A 588 -8.14 -1.75 15.50
CA MET A 588 -6.73 -1.45 15.28
C MET A 588 -6.26 -1.71 13.85
N GLU A 589 -7.04 -2.45 13.04
CA GLU A 589 -6.79 -2.63 11.61
C GLU A 589 -7.05 -1.34 10.81
N ILE A 590 -7.88 -0.43 11.32
CA ILE A 590 -8.25 0.81 10.64
C ILE A 590 -7.05 1.78 10.61
N HIS A 591 -6.75 2.30 9.43
CA HIS A 591 -5.60 3.18 9.22
C HIS A 591 -5.67 4.44 10.09
N GLY A 592 -4.58 4.73 10.79
CA GLY A 592 -4.48 5.86 11.73
C GLY A 592 -5.10 5.61 13.10
N VAL A 593 -5.76 4.47 13.33
CA VAL A 593 -6.29 4.09 14.64
C VAL A 593 -5.19 3.42 15.46
N GLN A 594 -4.85 4.04 16.58
CA GLN A 594 -3.92 3.53 17.58
C GLN A 594 -4.67 3.13 18.86
N ARG A 595 -3.99 2.53 19.83
CA ARG A 595 -4.60 1.98 21.07
C ARG A 595 -5.59 2.94 21.75
N ALA A 596 -5.20 4.20 21.93
CA ALA A 596 -6.04 5.21 22.57
C ALA A 596 -7.31 5.51 21.74
N ARG A 597 -7.17 5.61 20.41
CA ARG A 597 -8.28 5.87 19.49
C ARG A 597 -9.22 4.67 19.38
N ALA A 598 -8.69 3.44 19.33
CA ALA A 598 -9.48 2.23 19.35
C ALA A 598 -10.35 2.13 20.62
N ARG A 599 -9.79 2.47 21.78
CA ARG A 599 -10.55 2.53 23.05
C ARG A 599 -11.68 3.58 23.01
N GLN A 600 -11.40 4.76 22.46
CA GLN A 600 -12.43 5.81 22.31
C GLN A 600 -13.57 5.36 21.39
N LEU A 601 -13.24 4.75 20.24
CA LEU A 601 -14.22 4.18 19.30
C LEU A 601 -15.09 3.12 19.97
N TYR A 602 -14.46 2.15 20.64
CA TYR A 602 -15.17 1.07 21.32
C TYR A 602 -16.09 1.60 22.41
N LYS A 603 -15.61 2.55 23.23
CA LYS A 603 -16.41 3.20 24.28
C LYS A 603 -17.58 4.01 23.72
N ALA A 604 -17.41 4.59 22.53
CA ALA A 604 -18.47 5.30 21.81
C ALA A 604 -19.47 4.35 21.09
N GLY A 605 -19.28 3.03 21.18
CA GLY A 605 -20.18 2.04 20.58
C GLY A 605 -19.75 1.52 19.21
N TYR A 606 -18.67 2.05 18.63
CA TYR A 606 -18.10 1.52 17.38
C TYR A 606 -17.18 0.34 17.70
N LYS A 607 -17.73 -0.87 17.69
CA LYS A 607 -17.03 -2.10 18.12
C LYS A 607 -16.46 -2.89 16.94
N SER A 608 -16.98 -2.66 15.74
CA SER A 608 -16.59 -3.35 14.52
C SER A 608 -16.10 -2.37 13.44
N ILE A 609 -15.39 -2.91 12.44
CA ILE A 609 -15.01 -2.15 11.23
C ILE A 609 -16.27 -1.67 10.50
N VAL A 610 -17.36 -2.47 10.53
CA VAL A 610 -18.65 -2.12 9.92
C VAL A 610 -19.26 -0.89 10.58
N ASP A 611 -19.20 -0.80 11.92
CA ASP A 611 -19.75 0.34 12.64
C ASP A 611 -19.04 1.64 12.23
N VAL A 612 -17.71 1.60 12.11
CA VAL A 612 -16.91 2.76 11.68
C VAL A 612 -17.14 3.09 10.20
N ALA A 613 -17.32 2.09 9.34
CA ALA A 613 -17.60 2.28 7.93
C ALA A 613 -18.98 2.91 7.67
N ASN A 614 -19.97 2.58 8.51
CA ASN A 614 -21.34 3.11 8.43
C ASN A 614 -21.52 4.44 9.16
N ALA A 615 -20.55 4.86 9.97
CA ALA A 615 -20.58 6.14 10.65
C ALA A 615 -20.49 7.32 9.67
N ASP A 616 -21.15 8.42 9.98
CA ASP A 616 -20.88 9.71 9.34
C ASP A 616 -19.74 10.46 10.07
N ALA A 617 -19.05 11.32 9.33
CA ALA A 617 -17.86 12.00 9.85
C ALA A 617 -18.18 13.01 10.98
N VAL A 618 -19.42 13.52 11.05
CA VAL A 618 -19.83 14.49 12.07
C VAL A 618 -20.02 13.77 13.39
N SER A 619 -20.76 12.65 13.38
CA SER A 619 -20.98 11.82 14.56
C SER A 619 -19.68 11.31 15.17
N LEU A 620 -18.71 10.87 14.35
CA LEU A 620 -17.39 10.46 14.86
C LEU A 620 -16.62 11.61 15.53
N VAL A 621 -16.69 12.83 14.99
CA VAL A 621 -16.01 13.99 15.59
C VAL A 621 -16.66 14.38 16.91
N GLN A 622 -17.99 14.23 17.04
CA GLN A 622 -18.71 14.49 18.28
C GLN A 622 -18.44 13.42 19.35
N ALA A 623 -18.35 12.15 18.94
CA ALA A 623 -18.14 11.03 19.85
C ALA A 623 -16.69 10.88 20.35
N LEU A 624 -15.70 11.40 19.61
CA LEU A 624 -14.28 11.16 19.86
C LEU A 624 -13.53 12.45 20.23
N GLN A 625 -12.75 12.39 21.32
CA GLN A 625 -11.94 13.52 21.75
C GLN A 625 -10.76 13.78 20.79
N HIS A 626 -10.49 15.06 20.52
CA HIS A 626 -9.37 15.55 19.70
C HIS A 626 -9.32 14.93 18.28
N VAL A 627 -10.48 14.84 17.61
CA VAL A 627 -10.58 14.38 16.22
C VAL A 627 -10.98 15.52 15.31
N ARG A 628 -10.20 15.75 14.25
CA ARG A 628 -10.57 16.69 13.18
C ARG A 628 -11.42 15.97 12.14
N LYS A 629 -12.30 16.72 11.47
CA LYS A 629 -13.20 16.19 10.42
C LYS A 629 -12.45 15.39 9.34
N GLY A 630 -11.29 15.88 8.90
CA GLY A 630 -10.45 15.16 7.91
C GLY A 630 -9.98 13.78 8.39
N THR A 631 -9.58 13.66 9.67
CA THR A 631 -9.18 12.37 10.27
C THR A 631 -10.37 11.42 10.39
N ALA A 632 -11.55 11.93 10.74
CA ALA A 632 -12.77 11.12 10.78
C ALA A 632 -13.13 10.55 9.41
N TYR A 633 -13.07 11.37 8.35
CA TYR A 633 -13.24 10.89 6.98
C TYR A 633 -12.21 9.82 6.61
N GLN A 634 -10.95 9.99 7.02
CA GLN A 634 -9.91 9.00 6.74
C GLN A 634 -10.17 7.66 7.45
N MET A 635 -10.65 7.68 8.71
CA MET A 635 -11.02 6.47 9.45
C MET A 635 -12.19 5.73 8.78
N ILE A 636 -13.29 6.44 8.45
CA ILE A 636 -14.45 5.87 7.76
C ILE A 636 -14.02 5.26 6.42
N ARG A 637 -13.23 6.00 5.64
CA ARG A 637 -12.74 5.54 4.33
C ARG A 637 -11.86 4.30 4.47
N SER A 638 -10.94 4.27 5.42
CA SER A 638 -10.12 3.09 5.68
C SER A 638 -10.96 1.89 6.09
N ALA A 639 -11.98 2.07 6.94
CA ALA A 639 -12.89 1.01 7.33
C ALA A 639 -13.68 0.47 6.14
N LYS A 640 -14.22 1.35 5.28
CA LYS A 640 -14.88 0.95 4.02
C LYS A 640 -13.95 0.19 3.08
N MET A 641 -12.70 0.64 2.96
CA MET A 641 -11.69 -0.04 2.15
C MET A 641 -11.45 -1.46 2.67
N LEU A 642 -11.22 -1.65 3.97
CA LEU A 642 -11.04 -2.98 4.58
C LEU A 642 -12.25 -3.92 4.36
N LEU A 643 -13.48 -3.40 4.39
CA LEU A 643 -14.67 -4.19 4.06
C LEU A 643 -14.70 -4.59 2.59
N HIS A 644 -14.39 -3.65 1.69
CA HIS A 644 -14.30 -3.94 0.26
C HIS A 644 -13.22 -4.99 -0.04
N GLU A 645 -12.09 -4.95 0.67
CA GLU A 645 -11.05 -5.95 0.53
C GLU A 645 -11.52 -7.35 0.96
N LYS A 646 -12.26 -7.43 2.08
CA LYS A 646 -12.85 -8.70 2.55
C LYS A 646 -13.86 -9.25 1.54
N VAL A 647 -14.70 -8.39 0.96
CA VAL A 647 -15.68 -8.77 -0.07
C VAL A 647 -14.99 -9.31 -1.32
N GLU A 648 -13.99 -8.60 -1.87
CA GLU A 648 -13.24 -9.07 -3.04
C GLU A 648 -12.51 -10.39 -2.76
N GLY A 649 -11.95 -10.57 -1.56
CA GLY A 649 -11.29 -11.82 -1.18
C GLY A 649 -12.27 -13.01 -1.07
N LEU A 650 -13.49 -12.78 -0.59
CA LEU A 650 -14.56 -13.79 -0.59
C LEU A 650 -15.04 -14.12 -2.01
N LEU A 651 -15.17 -13.11 -2.88
CA LEU A 651 -15.50 -13.29 -4.29
C LEU A 651 -14.46 -14.11 -5.03
N GLU A 652 -13.17 -13.82 -4.82
CA GLU A 652 -12.06 -14.58 -5.40
C GLU A 652 -12.07 -16.04 -4.92
N SER A 653 -12.35 -16.26 -3.63
CA SER A 653 -12.47 -17.60 -3.05
C SER A 653 -13.66 -18.38 -3.65
N ALA A 654 -14.80 -17.71 -3.83
CA ALA A 654 -15.98 -18.31 -4.47
C ALA A 654 -15.71 -18.66 -5.94
N GLU A 655 -15.02 -17.81 -6.69
CA GLU A 655 -14.62 -18.11 -8.07
C GLU A 655 -13.64 -19.26 -8.17
N ALA A 656 -12.65 -19.34 -7.26
CA ALA A 656 -11.71 -20.45 -7.23
C ALA A 656 -12.42 -21.79 -6.98
N LEU A 657 -13.44 -21.80 -6.11
CA LEU A 657 -14.30 -22.97 -5.89
C LEU A 657 -15.12 -23.32 -7.13
N LEU A 658 -15.75 -22.33 -7.78
CA LEU A 658 -16.52 -22.54 -9.02
C LEU A 658 -15.65 -22.95 -10.22
N ALA A 659 -14.37 -22.60 -10.24
CA ALA A 659 -13.45 -22.96 -11.31
C ALA A 659 -12.86 -24.38 -11.14
N ALA A 660 -12.92 -24.95 -9.94
CA ALA A 660 -12.42 -26.31 -9.65
C ALA A 660 -13.32 -27.42 -10.22
N ASP A 661 -14.45 -27.06 -10.85
CA ASP A 661 -15.57 -27.91 -11.24
C ASP A 661 -15.32 -28.79 -12.48
N SER A 662 -14.09 -29.29 -12.67
CA SER A 662 -13.81 -30.31 -13.70
C SER A 662 -13.41 -31.67 -13.15
N ALA A 663 -13.35 -31.92 -11.83
CA ALA A 663 -12.94 -33.26 -11.36
C ALA A 663 -13.41 -33.78 -9.99
N THR A 664 -14.20 -33.08 -9.16
CA THR A 664 -14.56 -33.61 -7.82
C THR A 664 -15.99 -33.31 -7.40
N GLU A 665 -16.71 -34.37 -6.98
CA GLU A 665 -18.07 -34.33 -6.44
C GLU A 665 -18.19 -33.32 -5.29
N PHE A 666 -19.03 -32.29 -5.49
CA PHE A 666 -19.36 -31.27 -4.49
C PHE A 666 -20.08 -31.90 -3.29
N THR A 667 -19.63 -31.59 -2.08
CA THR A 667 -20.29 -32.05 -0.85
C THR A 667 -21.34 -31.05 -0.37
N LEU A 668 -22.33 -31.51 0.42
CA LEU A 668 -23.39 -30.66 0.99
C LEU A 668 -22.84 -29.52 1.88
N GLU A 669 -21.67 -29.70 2.51
CA GLU A 669 -21.01 -28.66 3.30
C GLU A 669 -20.51 -27.49 2.42
N ASP A 670 -19.99 -27.79 1.22
CA ASP A 670 -19.56 -26.78 0.25
C ASP A 670 -20.74 -25.90 -0.18
N PHE A 671 -21.92 -26.50 -0.35
CA PHE A 671 -23.15 -25.79 -0.73
C PHE A 671 -23.59 -24.80 0.35
N SER A 672 -23.54 -25.20 1.62
CA SER A 672 -23.85 -24.29 2.75
C SER A 672 -22.87 -23.12 2.82
N TYR A 673 -21.58 -23.37 2.54
CA TYR A 673 -20.54 -22.34 2.52
C TYR A 673 -20.76 -21.32 1.40
N VAL A 674 -21.09 -21.78 0.18
CA VAL A 674 -21.40 -20.91 -0.97
C VAL A 674 -22.68 -20.08 -0.71
N VAL A 675 -23.73 -20.68 -0.14
CA VAL A 675 -24.96 -19.95 0.22
C VAL A 675 -24.69 -18.88 1.28
N HIS A 676 -23.86 -19.17 2.30
CA HIS A 676 -23.44 -18.16 3.28
C HIS A 676 -22.63 -17.03 2.65
N ILE A 677 -21.72 -17.35 1.72
CA ILE A 677 -20.96 -16.34 0.97
C ILE A 677 -21.92 -15.48 0.13
N LEU A 678 -22.88 -16.07 -0.60
CA LEU A 678 -23.86 -15.33 -1.40
C LEU A 678 -24.78 -14.45 -0.53
N ALA A 679 -25.18 -14.93 0.65
CA ALA A 679 -25.95 -14.14 1.60
C ALA A 679 -25.15 -12.94 2.14
N LEU A 680 -23.88 -13.16 2.53
CA LEU A 680 -22.96 -12.09 2.95
C LEU A 680 -22.68 -11.10 1.81
N LEU A 681 -22.56 -11.59 0.58
CA LEU A 681 -22.42 -10.78 -0.63
C LEU A 681 -23.66 -9.92 -0.85
N SER A 682 -24.87 -10.46 -0.72
CA SER A 682 -26.11 -9.68 -0.87
C SER A 682 -26.19 -8.54 0.16
N TYR A 683 -25.82 -8.81 1.41
CA TYR A 683 -25.90 -7.84 2.50
C TYR A 683 -24.81 -6.76 2.42
N SER A 684 -23.57 -7.14 2.08
CA SER A 684 -22.45 -6.18 1.94
C SER A 684 -22.44 -5.43 0.62
N LEU A 685 -22.83 -6.05 -0.51
CA LEU A 685 -22.89 -5.36 -1.80
C LEU A 685 -24.00 -4.31 -1.82
N CYS A 686 -25.17 -4.60 -1.25
CA CYS A 686 -26.29 -3.66 -1.23
C CYS A 686 -25.92 -2.35 -0.47
N HIS A 687 -25.13 -2.44 0.61
CA HIS A 687 -24.70 -1.25 1.36
C HIS A 687 -23.43 -0.57 0.83
N LEU A 688 -22.44 -1.29 0.28
CA LEU A 688 -21.20 -0.67 -0.22
C LEU A 688 -21.29 -0.11 -1.65
N GLN A 689 -22.14 -0.66 -2.53
CA GLN A 689 -22.24 -0.18 -3.92
C GLN A 689 -22.79 1.25 -4.03
N LEU A 690 -23.42 1.77 -2.97
CA LEU A 690 -24.07 3.08 -2.98
C LEU A 690 -23.11 4.28 -3.05
N SER A 691 -21.83 4.14 -2.70
CA SER A 691 -20.94 5.32 -2.57
C SER A 691 -19.90 5.55 -3.67
N VAL A 692 -19.77 4.67 -4.67
CA VAL A 692 -18.71 4.78 -5.70
C VAL A 692 -19.22 5.32 -7.04
N TYR A 693 -20.51 5.21 -7.33
CA TYR A 693 -21.05 5.67 -8.59
C TYR A 693 -21.53 7.11 -8.50
N VAL A 694 -21.09 7.93 -9.44
CA VAL A 694 -21.61 9.26 -9.74
C VAL A 694 -23.14 9.26 -9.84
N MET A 695 -23.69 8.23 -10.50
CA MET A 695 -25.10 7.86 -10.44
C MET A 695 -25.22 6.46 -9.88
N ARG A 696 -25.78 6.33 -8.68
CA ARG A 696 -25.87 5.05 -7.98
C ARG A 696 -26.92 4.12 -8.59
N PRO A 697 -26.82 2.80 -8.38
CA PRO A 697 -27.95 1.91 -8.57
C PRO A 697 -29.15 2.32 -7.70
N LEU A 698 -30.35 1.95 -8.13
CA LEU A 698 -31.54 2.05 -7.30
C LEU A 698 -31.45 1.03 -6.15
N THR A 699 -32.01 1.37 -4.99
CA THR A 699 -32.24 0.39 -3.92
C THR A 699 -33.39 -0.54 -4.29
N ASP A 700 -33.53 -1.69 -3.61
CA ASP A 700 -34.60 -2.64 -3.89
C ASP A 700 -36.00 -2.01 -3.80
N GLU A 701 -36.22 -1.15 -2.79
CA GLU A 701 -37.46 -0.39 -2.61
C GLU A 701 -37.73 0.57 -3.79
N GLU A 702 -36.68 1.22 -4.30
CA GLU A 702 -36.79 2.13 -5.44
C GLU A 702 -37.00 1.37 -6.75
N VAL A 703 -36.32 0.23 -6.94
CA VAL A 703 -36.54 -0.68 -8.07
C VAL A 703 -37.99 -1.12 -8.09
N GLU A 704 -38.54 -1.55 -6.95
CA GLU A 704 -39.94 -1.94 -6.84
C GLU A 704 -40.86 -0.77 -7.20
N ALA A 705 -40.63 0.44 -6.68
CA ALA A 705 -41.44 1.62 -6.97
C ALA A 705 -41.42 1.99 -8.47
N VAL A 706 -40.24 1.97 -9.11
CA VAL A 706 -40.07 2.26 -10.53
C VAL A 706 -40.77 1.20 -11.38
N PHE A 707 -40.53 -0.08 -11.09
CA PHE A 707 -41.09 -1.19 -11.87
C PHE A 707 -42.60 -1.30 -11.70
N LYS A 708 -43.12 -1.09 -10.48
CA LYS A 708 -44.56 -1.02 -10.21
C LYS A 708 -45.23 0.09 -11.00
N LYS A 709 -44.58 1.24 -11.18
CA LYS A 709 -45.10 2.36 -12.00
C LYS A 709 -45.04 2.04 -13.50
N LEU A 710 -43.93 1.47 -13.99
CA LEU A 710 -43.78 1.06 -15.39
C LEU A 710 -44.79 -0.04 -15.77
N ALA A 711 -44.95 -1.04 -14.92
CA ALA A 711 -45.88 -2.15 -15.13
C ALA A 711 -47.34 -1.69 -15.30
N LYS A 712 -47.72 -0.52 -14.76
CA LYS A 712 -49.07 0.06 -15.02
C LYS A 712 -49.33 0.41 -16.48
N PHE A 713 -48.28 0.67 -17.27
CA PHE A 713 -48.38 1.07 -18.69
C PHE A 713 -48.00 -0.06 -19.66
N ILE A 714 -47.02 -0.89 -19.30
CA ILE A 714 -46.47 -1.93 -20.19
C ILE A 714 -46.60 -3.36 -19.64
N GLY A 715 -47.12 -3.55 -18.43
CA GLY A 715 -47.31 -4.87 -17.83
C GLY A 715 -46.02 -5.70 -17.80
N THR A 716 -46.11 -6.95 -18.25
CA THR A 716 -44.98 -7.89 -18.33
C THR A 716 -43.95 -7.54 -19.42
N ASN A 717 -44.28 -6.63 -20.35
CA ASN A 717 -43.37 -6.20 -21.41
C ASN A 717 -42.19 -5.36 -20.88
N ILE A 718 -42.16 -5.02 -19.59
CA ILE A 718 -40.97 -4.43 -18.95
C ILE A 718 -39.71 -5.27 -19.17
N ARG A 719 -39.84 -6.60 -19.29
CA ARG A 719 -38.73 -7.50 -19.62
C ARG A 719 -38.11 -7.19 -20.97
N LEU A 720 -38.90 -6.80 -21.96
CA LEU A 720 -38.42 -6.40 -23.30
C LEU A 720 -37.68 -5.06 -23.25
N MET A 721 -38.09 -4.18 -22.32
CA MET A 721 -37.38 -2.92 -22.14
C MET A 721 -36.00 -3.16 -21.54
N VAL A 722 -35.89 -4.01 -20.51
CA VAL A 722 -34.64 -4.30 -19.78
C VAL A 722 -33.70 -5.22 -20.56
N ASN A 723 -34.22 -6.29 -21.18
CA ASN A 723 -33.45 -7.29 -21.90
C ASN A 723 -33.49 -7.01 -23.40
N ARG A 724 -32.82 -5.93 -23.82
CA ARG A 724 -32.68 -5.60 -25.24
C ARG A 724 -31.58 -6.45 -25.88
N GLU A 725 -31.76 -6.82 -27.15
CA GLU A 725 -30.77 -7.61 -27.91
C GLU A 725 -29.54 -6.78 -28.32
N ASP A 726 -29.68 -5.47 -28.45
CA ASP A 726 -28.63 -4.56 -28.93
C ASP A 726 -27.54 -4.33 -27.86
N GLU A 727 -27.95 -3.86 -26.69
CA GLU A 727 -27.05 -3.48 -25.61
C GLU A 727 -27.74 -3.50 -24.25
N THR A 728 -27.06 -4.03 -23.24
CA THR A 728 -27.56 -4.04 -21.85
C THR A 728 -27.76 -2.61 -21.35
N HIS A 729 -28.99 -2.32 -20.91
CA HIS A 729 -29.35 -1.04 -20.33
C HIS A 729 -29.64 -1.19 -18.84
N VAL A 730 -29.33 -0.13 -18.10
CA VAL A 730 -29.41 -0.11 -16.64
C VAL A 730 -30.13 1.14 -16.16
N PHE A 731 -30.79 1.01 -15.01
CA PHE A 731 -31.34 2.16 -14.31
C PHE A 731 -30.33 2.72 -13.30
N ARG A 732 -30.25 4.05 -13.22
CA ARG A 732 -29.38 4.77 -12.29
C ARG A 732 -30.11 5.92 -11.62
N PHE A 733 -29.86 6.13 -10.35
CA PHE A 733 -30.43 7.20 -9.56
C PHE A 733 -29.44 8.35 -9.40
N HIS A 734 -29.89 9.57 -9.67
CA HIS A 734 -29.12 10.79 -9.48
C HIS A 734 -30.03 11.97 -9.18
N LYS A 735 -29.79 12.68 -8.07
CA LYS A 735 -30.55 13.88 -7.66
C LYS A 735 -32.07 13.69 -7.77
N ASP A 736 -32.60 12.66 -7.12
CA ASP A 736 -34.02 12.26 -7.10
C ASP A 736 -34.61 11.85 -8.46
N ARG A 737 -33.79 11.69 -9.50
CA ARG A 737 -34.20 11.26 -10.83
C ARG A 737 -33.66 9.88 -11.15
N VAL A 738 -34.43 9.15 -11.94
CA VAL A 738 -34.09 7.81 -12.41
C VAL A 738 -33.80 7.88 -13.90
N TYR A 739 -32.59 7.48 -14.26
CA TYR A 739 -32.06 7.50 -15.61
C TYR A 739 -31.99 6.10 -16.18
N TYR A 740 -32.26 6.01 -17.47
CA TYR A 740 -32.14 4.80 -18.26
C TYR A 740 -31.11 5.02 -19.37
N LEU A 741 -30.08 4.18 -19.39
CA LEU A 741 -28.94 4.30 -20.27
C LEU A 741 -28.24 2.96 -20.45
N SER A 742 -27.43 2.85 -21.50
CA SER A 742 -26.59 1.67 -21.66
C SER A 742 -25.54 1.57 -20.56
N GLU A 743 -25.21 0.33 -20.19
CA GLU A 743 -24.24 0.04 -19.14
C GLU A 743 -22.87 0.65 -19.46
N LYS A 744 -22.47 0.65 -20.74
CA LYS A 744 -21.22 1.29 -21.20
C LYS A 744 -21.17 2.78 -20.87
N LYS A 745 -22.27 3.51 -21.08
CA LYS A 745 -22.35 4.95 -20.74
C LYS A 745 -22.31 5.16 -19.23
N ALA A 746 -22.96 4.29 -18.45
CA ALA A 746 -22.94 4.36 -16.99
C ALA A 746 -21.52 4.14 -16.44
N VAL A 747 -20.76 3.22 -17.03
CA VAL A 747 -19.35 2.97 -16.68
C VAL A 747 -18.48 4.17 -17.08
N ALA A 748 -18.60 4.69 -18.30
CA ALA A 748 -17.81 5.84 -18.74
C ALA A 748 -18.02 7.08 -17.86
N ALA A 749 -19.24 7.26 -17.35
CA ALA A 749 -19.60 8.39 -16.51
C ALA A 749 -18.95 8.37 -15.12
N SER A 750 -18.33 7.26 -14.68
CA SER A 750 -17.58 7.22 -13.42
C SER A 750 -16.37 8.17 -13.41
N SER A 751 -15.99 8.69 -14.58
CA SER A 751 -14.89 9.66 -14.74
C SER A 751 -15.26 11.09 -14.34
N PHE A 752 -16.54 11.39 -14.06
CA PHE A 752 -17.02 12.72 -13.70
C PHE A 752 -17.41 12.77 -12.21
N GLY A 753 -17.38 13.92 -11.56
CA GLY A 753 -17.85 14.03 -10.17
C GLY A 753 -19.38 14.12 -10.05
N PHE A 754 -19.90 13.81 -8.85
CA PHE A 754 -21.35 13.85 -8.54
C PHE A 754 -21.96 15.25 -8.76
N LYS A 755 -21.20 16.32 -8.50
CA LYS A 755 -21.69 17.70 -8.61
C LYS A 755 -21.74 18.15 -10.08
N GLU A 756 -20.71 17.79 -10.83
CA GLU A 756 -20.44 18.15 -12.21
C GLU A 756 -21.38 17.41 -13.18
N THR A 757 -21.85 16.23 -12.78
CA THR A 757 -22.80 15.45 -13.57
C THR A 757 -24.21 16.02 -13.43
N VAL A 758 -24.73 16.58 -14.52
CA VAL A 758 -26.07 17.19 -14.58
C VAL A 758 -27.11 16.17 -15.08
N ASN A 759 -26.84 15.52 -16.21
CA ASN A 759 -27.77 14.59 -16.86
C ASN A 759 -26.99 13.52 -17.64
N LEU A 760 -27.44 12.26 -17.61
CA LEU A 760 -26.80 11.17 -18.36
C LEU A 760 -27.85 10.13 -18.76
N GLY A 761 -28.05 9.95 -20.07
CA GLY A 761 -29.11 9.09 -20.58
C GLY A 761 -30.49 9.73 -20.51
N SER A 762 -31.52 8.88 -20.56
CA SER A 762 -32.92 9.32 -20.62
C SER A 762 -33.54 9.25 -19.23
N CYS A 763 -34.04 10.39 -18.73
CA CYS A 763 -34.77 10.41 -17.48
C CYS A 763 -36.07 9.60 -17.65
N ILE A 764 -36.30 8.57 -16.86
CA ILE A 764 -37.56 7.81 -16.88
C ILE A 764 -38.56 8.40 -15.89
N GLY A 765 -38.06 9.00 -14.81
CA GLY A 765 -38.92 9.61 -13.83
C GLY A 765 -38.17 10.22 -12.67
N LYS A 766 -38.95 10.69 -11.70
CA LYS A 766 -38.43 11.31 -10.47
C LYS A 766 -39.15 10.80 -9.23
N PHE A 767 -38.40 10.68 -8.15
CA PHE A 767 -38.92 10.50 -6.82
C PHE A 767 -39.30 11.86 -6.21
N THR A 768 -40.36 11.85 -5.41
CA THR A 768 -40.74 12.98 -4.56
C THR A 768 -40.08 12.84 -3.19
N LYS A 769 -40.12 13.91 -2.39
CA LYS A 769 -39.65 13.88 -0.99
C LYS A 769 -40.36 12.82 -0.11
N THR A 770 -41.51 12.31 -0.54
CA THR A 770 -42.25 11.22 0.11
C THR A 770 -42.04 9.87 -0.57
N ASN A 771 -40.95 9.67 -1.32
CA ASN A 771 -40.59 8.45 -2.05
C ASN A 771 -41.64 7.90 -3.04
N LYS A 772 -42.56 8.75 -3.53
CA LYS A 772 -43.45 8.37 -4.65
C LYS A 772 -42.76 8.64 -5.98
N PHE A 773 -42.76 7.65 -6.87
CA PHE A 773 -42.17 7.73 -8.21
C PHE A 773 -43.17 8.18 -9.28
N PHE A 774 -42.77 9.16 -10.09
CA PHE A 774 -43.54 9.72 -11.19
C PHE A 774 -42.76 9.60 -12.50
N LEU A 775 -43.44 9.16 -13.56
CA LEU A 775 -42.86 9.13 -14.90
C LEU A 775 -42.72 10.55 -15.43
N THR A 776 -41.62 10.82 -16.12
CA THR A 776 -41.42 12.05 -16.90
C THR A 776 -41.68 11.79 -18.37
N ILE A 777 -42.03 12.83 -19.13
CA ILE A 777 -42.39 12.68 -20.54
C ILE A 777 -41.27 12.09 -21.42
N THR A 778 -40.02 12.29 -21.03
CA THR A 778 -38.82 11.68 -21.63
C THR A 778 -38.87 10.15 -21.67
N ALA A 779 -39.67 9.50 -20.82
CA ALA A 779 -39.86 8.06 -20.83
C ALA A 779 -40.74 7.58 -21.98
N LEU A 780 -41.52 8.47 -22.61
CA LEU A 780 -42.55 8.13 -23.59
C LEU A 780 -41.98 7.36 -24.78
N SER A 781 -40.80 7.74 -25.28
CA SER A 781 -40.14 7.07 -26.40
C SER A 781 -39.76 5.61 -26.10
N TYR A 782 -39.48 5.29 -24.83
CA TYR A 782 -39.13 3.94 -24.39
C TYR A 782 -40.35 3.10 -24.00
N ILE A 783 -41.42 3.75 -23.54
CA ILE A 783 -42.62 3.06 -23.01
C ILE A 783 -43.67 2.85 -24.10
N ALA A 784 -43.89 3.84 -24.98
CA ALA A 784 -44.92 3.80 -26.01
C ALA A 784 -44.86 2.57 -26.93
N PRO A 785 -43.69 2.06 -27.37
CA PRO A 785 -43.60 0.86 -28.20
C PRO A 785 -44.21 -0.38 -27.55
N TYR A 786 -44.15 -0.47 -26.22
CA TYR A 786 -44.59 -1.64 -25.44
C TYR A 786 -45.92 -1.42 -24.72
N ALA A 787 -46.61 -0.30 -24.99
CA ALA A 787 -47.81 0.11 -24.30
C ALA A 787 -48.91 -0.96 -24.40
N LYS A 788 -49.40 -1.41 -23.24
CA LYS A 788 -50.47 -2.41 -23.16
C LYS A 788 -51.81 -1.82 -23.61
N TYR A 789 -52.08 -0.57 -23.24
CA TYR A 789 -53.32 0.13 -23.54
C TYR A 789 -53.02 1.47 -24.20
N LYS A 790 -53.74 1.75 -25.28
CA LYS A 790 -53.54 2.93 -26.14
C LYS A 790 -54.86 3.63 -26.37
N ALA A 791 -54.83 4.96 -26.44
CA ALA A 791 -55.98 5.78 -26.78
C ALA A 791 -55.59 6.88 -27.76
N TRP A 792 -56.39 7.07 -28.80
CA TRP A 792 -56.20 8.07 -29.84
C TRP A 792 -57.16 9.23 -29.62
N LEU A 793 -56.64 10.44 -29.68
CA LEU A 793 -57.40 11.66 -29.51
C LEU A 793 -57.87 12.21 -30.86
N LYS A 794 -59.01 12.92 -30.84
CA LYS A 794 -59.43 13.74 -31.98
C LYS A 794 -58.57 15.00 -32.04
N PRO A 795 -58.35 15.62 -33.21
CA PRO A 795 -57.45 16.78 -33.35
C PRO A 795 -57.72 17.94 -32.37
N LYS A 796 -58.99 18.29 -32.11
CA LYS A 796 -59.33 19.33 -31.12
C LYS A 796 -58.97 18.93 -29.68
N ALA A 797 -59.07 17.64 -29.36
CA ALA A 797 -58.74 17.12 -28.04
C ALA A 797 -57.24 16.93 -27.84
N GLU A 798 -56.48 16.73 -28.92
CA GLU A 798 -55.01 16.71 -28.87
C GLU A 798 -54.47 18.03 -28.31
N GLN A 799 -54.88 19.16 -28.89
CA GLN A 799 -54.47 20.47 -28.41
C GLN A 799 -54.85 20.69 -26.95
N SER A 800 -56.08 20.32 -26.55
CA SER A 800 -56.52 20.42 -25.15
C SER A 800 -55.66 19.57 -24.20
N PHE A 801 -55.34 18.33 -24.58
CA PHE A 801 -54.49 17.44 -23.79
C PHE A 801 -53.07 17.99 -23.63
N LEU A 802 -52.51 18.56 -24.71
CA LEU A 802 -51.20 19.22 -24.72
C LEU A 802 -51.17 20.55 -23.97
N TYR A 803 -52.31 21.03 -23.45
CA TYR A 803 -52.38 22.12 -22.48
C TYR A 803 -52.53 21.63 -21.03
N GLY A 804 -52.35 20.32 -20.79
CA GLY A 804 -52.44 19.73 -19.45
C GLY A 804 -53.85 19.28 -19.06
N ASN A 805 -54.84 19.44 -19.93
CA ASN A 805 -56.22 19.04 -19.62
C ASN A 805 -56.41 17.53 -19.68
N HIS A 806 -57.39 17.05 -18.94
CA HIS A 806 -57.85 15.67 -19.00
C HIS A 806 -58.73 15.43 -20.24
N VAL A 807 -58.89 14.16 -20.62
CA VAL A 807 -59.63 13.79 -21.83
C VAL A 807 -61.07 13.43 -21.48
N LEU A 808 -62.00 14.12 -22.13
CA LEU A 808 -63.42 13.79 -22.11
C LEU A 808 -63.77 12.77 -23.21
N LYS A 809 -64.87 12.05 -23.03
CA LYS A 809 -65.33 11.03 -24.00
C LYS A 809 -65.52 11.62 -25.41
N SER A 810 -66.01 12.85 -25.52
CA SER A 810 -66.17 13.56 -26.79
C SER A 810 -64.87 13.72 -27.58
N GLY A 811 -63.73 13.83 -26.88
CA GLY A 811 -62.39 14.00 -27.42
C GLY A 811 -61.68 12.69 -27.78
N LEU A 812 -62.17 11.55 -27.29
CA LEU A 812 -61.59 10.23 -27.56
C LEU A 812 -62.03 9.74 -28.94
N ALA A 813 -61.08 9.54 -29.86
CA ALA A 813 -61.33 8.96 -31.19
C ALA A 813 -61.45 7.43 -31.11
N ARG A 814 -60.46 6.80 -30.47
CA ARG A 814 -60.38 5.34 -30.30
C ARG A 814 -59.68 5.02 -28.98
N ILE A 815 -60.02 3.88 -28.39
CA ILE A 815 -59.29 3.28 -27.28
C ILE A 815 -59.16 1.78 -27.54
N THR A 816 -58.07 1.17 -27.10
CA THR A 816 -57.92 -0.29 -27.15
C THR A 816 -59.03 -0.99 -26.37
N ASP A 817 -59.31 -2.23 -26.73
CA ASP A 817 -60.27 -3.04 -25.98
C ASP A 817 -59.71 -3.44 -24.61
N ASP A 818 -60.61 -3.85 -23.71
CA ASP A 818 -60.29 -4.38 -22.38
C ASP A 818 -59.40 -3.50 -21.49
N VAL A 819 -59.50 -2.17 -21.63
CA VAL A 819 -58.87 -1.24 -20.69
C VAL A 819 -59.67 -1.27 -19.40
N PRO A 820 -59.08 -1.69 -18.26
CA PRO A 820 -59.76 -1.63 -16.98
C PRO A 820 -59.72 -0.20 -16.40
N THR A 821 -60.62 0.07 -15.46
CA THR A 821 -60.57 1.31 -14.67
C THR A 821 -59.23 1.39 -13.91
N ASN A 822 -58.65 2.59 -13.84
CA ASN A 822 -57.34 2.91 -13.25
C ASN A 822 -56.13 2.32 -14.01
N ALA A 823 -56.29 1.84 -15.24
CA ALA A 823 -55.18 1.42 -16.08
C ALA A 823 -54.34 2.61 -16.57
N GLY A 824 -53.02 2.41 -16.71
CA GLY A 824 -52.17 3.33 -17.44
C GLY A 824 -52.40 3.19 -18.94
N VAL A 825 -52.64 4.31 -19.63
CA VAL A 825 -52.91 4.38 -21.06
C VAL A 825 -51.94 5.36 -21.71
N ILE A 826 -51.36 4.99 -22.85
CA ILE A 826 -50.57 5.92 -23.67
C ILE A 826 -51.49 6.61 -24.67
N LEU A 827 -51.42 7.94 -24.71
CA LEU A 827 -52.22 8.72 -25.63
C LEU A 827 -51.48 8.97 -26.94
N TYR A 828 -52.22 8.94 -28.04
CA TYR A 828 -51.73 9.12 -29.40
C TYR A 828 -52.55 10.18 -30.12
N SER A 829 -51.92 10.86 -31.08
CA SER A 829 -52.62 11.69 -32.06
C SER A 829 -53.36 10.81 -33.08
N SER A 830 -54.18 11.43 -33.92
CA SER A 830 -54.79 10.75 -35.06
C SER A 830 -53.77 10.14 -36.04
N ASN A 831 -52.51 10.60 -35.99
CA ASN A 831 -51.42 10.17 -36.87
C ASN A 831 -50.44 9.22 -36.15
N ASP A 832 -50.90 8.50 -35.12
CA ASP A 832 -50.11 7.53 -34.36
C ASP A 832 -48.85 8.11 -33.67
N LEU A 833 -48.82 9.42 -33.41
CA LEU A 833 -47.76 10.05 -32.63
C LEU A 833 -48.07 9.93 -31.12
N PRO A 834 -47.19 9.34 -30.28
CA PRO A 834 -47.37 9.34 -28.83
C PRO A 834 -47.36 10.76 -28.27
N LEU A 835 -48.40 11.12 -27.53
CA LEU A 835 -48.61 12.45 -26.94
C LEU A 835 -48.31 12.50 -25.44
N GLY A 836 -48.47 11.38 -24.73
CA GLY A 836 -48.27 11.36 -23.28
C GLY A 836 -48.87 10.16 -22.56
N PHE A 837 -48.89 10.26 -21.24
CA PHE A 837 -49.36 9.27 -20.30
C PHE A 837 -50.69 9.71 -19.68
N GLY A 838 -51.63 8.78 -19.56
CA GLY A 838 -52.89 8.99 -18.85
C GLY A 838 -53.31 7.81 -18.00
N ILE A 839 -54.32 8.01 -17.16
CA ILE A 839 -54.97 6.96 -16.38
C ILE A 839 -56.45 6.91 -16.76
N ALA A 840 -56.93 5.74 -17.18
CA ALA A 840 -58.34 5.54 -17.50
C ALA A 840 -59.21 5.65 -16.23
N THR A 841 -60.23 6.51 -16.23
CA THR A 841 -61.19 6.65 -15.12
C THR A 841 -62.36 5.67 -15.22
N LYS A 842 -62.56 5.10 -16.42
CA LYS A 842 -63.65 4.19 -16.76
C LYS A 842 -63.10 3.05 -17.61
N SER A 843 -63.67 1.86 -17.50
CA SER A 843 -63.32 0.73 -18.36
C SER A 843 -63.72 0.99 -19.83
N THR A 844 -63.20 0.23 -20.79
CA THR A 844 -63.60 0.38 -22.21
C THR A 844 -65.13 0.26 -22.38
N ALA A 845 -65.78 -0.68 -21.68
CA ALA A 845 -67.23 -0.83 -21.72
C ALA A 845 -67.96 0.40 -21.13
N GLN A 846 -67.50 0.90 -19.98
CA GLN A 846 -68.07 2.11 -19.36
C GLN A 846 -67.84 3.36 -20.20
N CYS A 847 -66.68 3.46 -20.87
CA CYS A 847 -66.38 4.55 -21.80
C CYS A 847 -67.30 4.54 -23.04
N ARG A 848 -67.82 3.37 -23.46
CA ARG A 848 -68.78 3.29 -24.57
C ARG A 848 -70.17 3.76 -24.16
N ALA A 849 -70.58 3.51 -22.92
CA ALA A 849 -71.88 3.89 -22.38
C ALA A 849 -71.91 5.32 -21.77
N SER A 850 -70.76 5.98 -21.64
CA SER A 850 -70.66 7.27 -20.97
C SER A 850 -71.05 8.45 -21.86
N ASP A 851 -71.66 9.48 -21.25
CA ASP A 851 -71.98 10.73 -21.94
C ASP A 851 -70.76 11.41 -22.55
N PRO A 852 -70.90 12.19 -23.64
CA PRO A 852 -69.80 12.88 -24.30
C PRO A 852 -68.98 13.80 -23.37
N THR A 853 -69.60 14.33 -22.32
CA THR A 853 -68.97 15.21 -21.32
C THR A 853 -68.29 14.44 -20.18
N SER A 854 -68.41 13.11 -20.14
CA SER A 854 -67.75 12.29 -19.12
C SER A 854 -66.23 12.33 -19.25
N LEU A 855 -65.56 12.55 -18.12
CA LEU A 855 -64.12 12.36 -17.98
C LEU A 855 -63.75 10.88 -18.14
N VAL A 856 -62.87 10.56 -19.10
CA VAL A 856 -62.47 9.17 -19.40
C VAL A 856 -60.99 8.90 -19.15
N ILE A 857 -60.12 9.90 -19.28
CA ILE A 857 -58.68 9.73 -19.03
C ILE A 857 -58.13 10.95 -18.29
N LEU A 858 -57.50 10.70 -17.14
CA LEU A 858 -56.74 11.70 -16.39
C LEU A 858 -55.37 11.87 -17.04
N ASN A 859 -55.02 13.10 -17.41
CA ASN A 859 -53.67 13.46 -17.84
C ASN A 859 -52.69 13.24 -16.66
N GLN A 860 -51.61 12.51 -16.92
CA GLN A 860 -50.50 12.36 -15.98
C GLN A 860 -49.28 13.16 -16.40
N CYS A 861 -48.97 13.18 -17.69
CA CYS A 861 -47.82 13.86 -18.27
C CYS A 861 -47.97 13.87 -19.80
N ASP A 862 -47.66 14.99 -20.46
CA ASP A 862 -47.84 15.18 -21.90
C ASP A 862 -46.67 15.95 -22.52
N ILE A 863 -46.46 15.80 -23.83
CA ILE A 863 -45.35 16.46 -24.55
C ILE A 863 -45.41 17.98 -24.54
N GLY A 864 -46.60 18.57 -24.32
CA GLY A 864 -46.76 20.01 -24.16
C GLY A 864 -46.13 20.55 -22.87
N GLN A 865 -45.81 19.67 -21.92
CA GLN A 865 -45.16 20.06 -20.67
C GLN A 865 -43.84 20.80 -20.89
N TYR A 866 -43.08 20.48 -21.96
CA TYR A 866 -41.84 21.19 -22.27
C TYR A 866 -42.04 22.67 -22.55
N ILE A 867 -43.12 23.03 -23.25
CA ILE A 867 -43.44 24.41 -23.60
C ILE A 867 -43.99 25.13 -22.38
N ARG A 868 -44.81 24.45 -21.56
CA ARG A 868 -45.39 25.04 -20.36
C ARG A 868 -44.36 25.29 -19.25
N ASP A 869 -43.35 24.44 -19.15
CA ASP A 869 -42.28 24.54 -18.16
C ASP A 869 -41.04 25.29 -18.71
N GLU A 870 -41.12 25.95 -19.88
CA GLU A 870 -39.97 26.60 -20.53
C GLU A 870 -39.32 27.67 -19.63
N GLU A 871 -40.11 28.43 -18.86
CA GLU A 871 -39.63 29.38 -17.84
C GLU A 871 -38.81 28.75 -16.70
N HIS A 872 -38.88 27.43 -16.53
CA HIS A 872 -38.09 26.70 -15.51
C HIS A 872 -36.89 25.97 -16.11
N VAL A 873 -36.83 25.85 -17.44
CA VAL A 873 -35.77 25.15 -18.17
C VAL A 873 -34.74 26.13 -18.74
N CYS A 874 -35.17 27.31 -19.15
CA CYS A 874 -34.32 28.49 -19.43
C CYS A 874 -33.91 29.17 -18.12
#